data_AF-A0A6J4ZUD0-F1
#
_entry.id   AF-A0A6J4ZUD0-F1
#
_cell.length_a   1.000
_cell.length_b   1.000
_cell.length_c   1.000
_cell.angle_alpha   90.00
_cell.angle_beta   90.00
_cell.angle_gamma   90.00
#
_symmetry.space_group_name_H-M   'P 1'
#
loop_
_entity.id
_entity.type
_entity.pdbx_description
1 polymer ?
#
loop_
_entity_poly.entity_id
_entity_poly.type
_entity_poly.pdbx_seq_one_letter_code
_entity_poly.pdbx_strand_id
1 'polypeptide(L)'
;MAHPGAPRRFQRVLALAALLLSASAAAAPILMQPLPGATYAQGRYYLIPHPYAQVKADIEQGLAGKDLGGFRGRDDSGPLSSMEFYWAEIGARHQPALKQALDQQANQAADPVLAKALAAGAINRDEHDAFRAAIARQPDYAPEQIKSLPFFSQPVARWSFQRERGKSRRTQSDYGTVMDLSGLTGREALTLVWHGGTDTTITRHFRLTRCMVGVTCFPDPHFEYNSQSVDHADPALDSYLDGLARRLQALPEADADRLMQAYFDAYARGRATATQPVGPAPAQATLPETPVSGIRLPADEADLRRYDNDEWRLLALPDGSLLASGGATQRFVPRAGATPAANGPRQGADAAITREDTAGFGLARALKIAADGQVWALGLREDDGGRTLLAWRPGQRRAAVHALDPQLPQWRIDDWTLPAAGGVALRVGDDLYTMTPQGRWRQRHWDASLRREASDTLENALPWVPSDAIQFGDGLFWGGDRGGYGIDPATARVVASVRTATPKLLFGSRPGNWALAVAETPDGRRLRAVDLGTGQVRFDLETPAVYYTSAAARSARGRLLAVSGADNTVVVIDMAQGRLLANLRAPKDYSVSALAFSWKGDRLWIYARPVGNNDVAQLIAWDAPADAVDPAQGRDLPDQIRCGYSMACR
;
A
#
# COMPACT_ATOMS: atom_id res chain seq x y z
N MET A 1 60.16 -22.29 -5.02
CA MET A 1 60.60 -23.65 -5.41
C MET A 1 59.37 -24.53 -5.62
N ALA A 2 59.52 -25.69 -6.25
CA ALA A 2 58.44 -26.46 -6.87
C ALA A 2 57.39 -27.08 -5.91
N HIS A 3 56.17 -27.26 -6.44
CA HIS A 3 55.21 -28.30 -6.06
C HIS A 3 55.83 -29.71 -6.20
N PRO A 4 55.38 -30.75 -5.44
CA PRO A 4 54.12 -31.47 -5.77
C PRO A 4 53.31 -32.00 -4.58
N GLY A 5 52.01 -32.28 -4.80
CA GLY A 5 51.12 -32.80 -3.76
C GLY A 5 49.67 -33.07 -4.20
N ALA A 6 49.47 -33.97 -5.17
CA ALA A 6 48.18 -34.55 -5.55
C ALA A 6 48.44 -36.01 -5.99
N PRO A 7 47.52 -37.01 -5.83
CA PRO A 7 46.19 -36.94 -6.45
C PRO A 7 45.03 -37.80 -5.83
N ARG A 8 43.84 -37.74 -6.50
CA ARG A 8 42.66 -38.65 -6.40
C ARG A 8 41.81 -38.51 -5.12
N ARG A 9 40.47 -38.55 -5.11
CA ARG A 9 39.34 -38.62 -6.10
C ARG A 9 38.06 -38.19 -5.32
N PHE A 10 36.87 -37.90 -5.86
CA PHE A 10 36.26 -37.99 -7.20
C PHE A 10 35.06 -37.01 -7.32
N GLN A 11 34.53 -36.82 -8.54
CA GLN A 11 33.14 -36.42 -8.89
C GLN A 11 32.42 -35.24 -8.18
N ARG A 12 32.21 -34.15 -8.94
CA ARG A 12 30.89 -33.86 -9.56
C ARG A 12 31.00 -32.85 -10.72
N VAL A 13 30.25 -33.17 -11.77
CA VAL A 13 29.92 -32.45 -13.02
C VAL A 13 30.27 -30.96 -13.08
N LEU A 14 31.17 -30.59 -14.01
CA LEU A 14 31.36 -29.22 -14.50
C LEU A 14 30.50 -29.04 -15.76
N ALA A 15 29.62 -28.05 -15.76
CA ALA A 15 28.75 -27.74 -16.89
C ALA A 15 29.56 -27.06 -18.02
N LEU A 16 29.58 -27.70 -19.20
CA LEU A 16 30.11 -27.12 -20.43
C LEU A 16 29.13 -26.07 -20.99
N ALA A 17 29.23 -24.84 -20.48
CA ALA A 17 28.56 -23.68 -21.06
C ALA A 17 29.34 -23.14 -22.27
N ALA A 18 29.14 -23.77 -23.43
CA ALA A 18 29.64 -23.29 -24.72
C ALA A 18 28.68 -23.71 -25.85
N LEU A 19 27.43 -23.25 -25.75
CA LEU A 19 26.43 -23.44 -26.80
C LEU A 19 26.85 -22.67 -28.06
N LEU A 20 27.09 -23.41 -29.14
CA LEU A 20 27.13 -22.88 -30.48
C LEU A 20 25.80 -22.18 -30.77
N LEU A 21 25.82 -20.85 -30.85
CA LEU A 21 24.68 -20.04 -31.30
C LEU A 21 24.51 -20.13 -32.82
N SER A 22 24.27 -21.35 -33.31
CA SER A 22 23.56 -21.61 -34.54
C SER A 22 22.12 -21.99 -34.19
N ALA A 23 21.42 -21.08 -33.50
CA ALA A 23 19.97 -21.13 -33.40
C ALA A 23 19.39 -20.79 -34.79
N SER A 24 19.24 -21.83 -35.63
CA SER A 24 18.25 -21.80 -36.70
C SER A 24 16.92 -21.34 -36.10
N ALA A 25 16.20 -20.45 -36.79
CA ALA A 25 14.92 -19.92 -36.34
C ALA A 25 13.91 -21.04 -36.04
N ALA A 26 13.90 -21.50 -34.79
CA ALA A 26 12.82 -22.28 -34.23
C ALA A 26 11.65 -21.30 -34.10
N ALA A 27 10.56 -21.58 -34.82
CA ALA A 27 9.40 -20.70 -34.85
C ALA A 27 8.93 -20.44 -33.42
N ALA A 28 9.09 -19.19 -32.96
CA ALA A 28 8.41 -18.73 -31.76
C ALA A 28 6.89 -18.98 -31.96
N PRO A 29 6.15 -19.31 -30.90
CA PRO A 29 4.70 -19.18 -30.97
C PRO A 29 4.39 -17.73 -31.37
N ILE A 30 3.52 -17.56 -32.37
CA ILE A 30 3.06 -16.24 -32.83
C ILE A 30 2.14 -15.69 -31.73
N LEU A 31 2.76 -15.11 -30.71
CA LEU A 31 2.11 -14.59 -29.53
C LEU A 31 1.69 -13.15 -29.76
N MET A 32 0.45 -12.83 -29.42
CA MET A 32 0.09 -11.45 -29.09
C MET A 32 0.84 -11.06 -27.80
N GLN A 33 1.98 -10.37 -27.94
CA GLN A 33 2.77 -9.80 -26.83
C GLN A 33 2.85 -8.28 -26.92
N PRO A 34 2.64 -7.54 -25.81
CA PRO A 34 2.71 -6.09 -25.79
C PRO A 34 3.83 -5.49 -24.93
N LEU A 35 4.13 -4.21 -25.19
CA LEU A 35 4.90 -3.33 -24.31
C LEU A 35 4.11 -2.03 -23.99
N PRO A 36 4.54 -1.20 -23.01
CA PRO A 36 3.79 -0.04 -22.56
C PRO A 36 3.79 1.11 -23.58
N GLY A 37 2.62 1.73 -23.82
CA GLY A 37 2.48 2.95 -24.63
C GLY A 37 1.67 2.83 -25.92
N ALA A 38 1.39 1.61 -26.40
CA ALA A 38 0.66 1.41 -27.67
C ALA A 38 -0.87 1.61 -27.56
N THR A 39 -1.42 2.37 -28.50
CA THR A 39 -2.83 2.34 -28.96
C THR A 39 -2.98 1.32 -30.08
N TYR A 40 -3.51 0.12 -29.78
CA TYR A 40 -3.93 -0.96 -30.72
C TYR A 40 -2.95 -1.43 -31.82
N ALA A 41 -1.77 -0.85 -31.93
CA ALA A 41 -0.78 -1.14 -32.95
C ALA A 41 -0.05 -2.47 -32.64
N GLN A 42 -0.32 -3.47 -33.48
CA GLN A 42 0.55 -4.56 -33.97
C GLN A 42 -0.25 -5.59 -34.83
N GLY A 43 -1.57 -5.41 -35.03
CA GLY A 43 -2.33 -6.16 -36.04
C GLY A 43 -3.80 -5.73 -36.18
N ARG A 44 -4.38 -5.96 -37.37
CA ARG A 44 -5.80 -5.78 -37.69
C ARG A 44 -6.57 -7.08 -37.44
N TYR A 45 -7.88 -6.99 -37.19
CA TYR A 45 -8.69 -8.17 -36.93
C TYR A 45 -10.11 -8.09 -37.51
N TYR A 46 -10.67 -9.26 -37.78
CA TYR A 46 -12.02 -9.47 -38.31
C TYR A 46 -12.71 -10.59 -37.55
N LEU A 47 -13.96 -10.37 -37.17
CA LEU A 47 -14.86 -11.44 -36.71
C LEU A 47 -15.81 -11.81 -37.84
N ILE A 48 -15.61 -12.99 -38.42
CA ILE A 48 -16.34 -13.47 -39.59
C ILE A 48 -17.41 -14.47 -39.14
N PRO A 49 -18.71 -14.25 -39.41
CA PRO A 49 -19.80 -15.15 -39.03
C PRO A 49 -19.91 -16.35 -39.98
N HIS A 50 -18.78 -17.05 -40.18
CA HIS A 50 -18.67 -18.28 -40.96
C HIS A 50 -17.87 -19.35 -40.20
N PRO A 51 -18.06 -20.66 -40.48
CA PRO A 51 -17.33 -21.74 -39.83
C PRO A 51 -15.82 -21.65 -40.07
N TYR A 52 -15.03 -21.94 -39.03
CA TYR A 52 -13.57 -21.91 -39.07
C TYR A 52 -12.97 -22.63 -40.28
N ALA A 53 -13.47 -23.83 -40.59
CA ALA A 53 -12.96 -24.63 -41.70
C ALA A 53 -13.13 -23.95 -43.07
N GLN A 54 -14.22 -23.19 -43.26
CA GLN A 54 -14.46 -22.41 -44.48
C GLN A 54 -13.51 -21.22 -44.57
N VAL A 55 -13.42 -20.43 -43.50
CA VAL A 55 -12.58 -19.22 -43.45
C VAL A 55 -11.10 -19.57 -43.60
N LYS A 56 -10.64 -20.63 -42.93
CA LYS A 56 -9.28 -21.16 -43.07
C LYS A 56 -8.97 -21.61 -44.50
N ALA A 57 -9.85 -22.39 -45.12
CA ALA A 57 -9.64 -22.89 -46.48
C ALA A 57 -9.54 -21.75 -47.51
N ASP A 58 -10.40 -20.73 -47.40
CA ASP A 58 -10.35 -19.54 -48.23
C ASP A 58 -8.99 -18.80 -48.07
N ILE A 59 -8.51 -18.60 -46.83
CA ILE A 59 -7.22 -17.94 -46.56
C ILE A 59 -6.05 -18.79 -47.07
N GLU A 60 -6.02 -20.09 -46.80
CA GLU A 60 -4.97 -21.00 -47.29
C GLU A 60 -4.87 -20.98 -48.82
N GLN A 61 -6.00 -20.97 -49.53
CA GLN A 61 -6.04 -20.84 -50.98
C GLN A 61 -5.49 -19.48 -51.45
N GLY A 62 -5.81 -18.39 -50.75
CA GLY A 62 -5.28 -17.05 -51.03
C GLY A 62 -3.77 -16.94 -50.83
N LEU A 63 -3.25 -17.46 -49.72
CA LEU A 63 -1.81 -17.44 -49.40
C LEU A 63 -0.98 -18.37 -50.29
N ALA A 64 -1.59 -19.39 -50.90
CA ALA A 64 -0.99 -20.22 -51.95
C ALA A 64 -0.98 -19.53 -53.33
N GLY A 65 -1.66 -18.39 -53.49
CA GLY A 65 -1.69 -17.59 -54.71
C GLY A 65 -0.35 -16.95 -55.05
N LYS A 66 -0.15 -16.61 -56.33
CA LYS A 66 1.11 -16.03 -56.83
C LYS A 66 1.46 -14.69 -56.18
N ASP A 67 0.46 -13.91 -55.80
CA ASP A 67 0.63 -12.54 -55.28
C ASP A 67 0.95 -12.49 -53.77
N LEU A 68 0.60 -13.55 -53.02
CA LEU A 68 0.83 -13.64 -51.57
C LEU A 68 1.82 -14.73 -51.16
N GLY A 69 2.32 -15.53 -52.10
CA GLY A 69 3.12 -16.73 -51.82
C GLY A 69 4.28 -16.58 -50.83
N GLY A 70 4.63 -17.70 -50.19
CA GLY A 70 5.75 -17.81 -49.26
C GLY A 70 5.35 -17.90 -47.78
N PHE A 71 4.07 -17.80 -47.44
CA PHE A 71 3.58 -18.11 -46.10
C PHE A 71 3.70 -19.60 -45.77
N ARG A 72 3.97 -19.88 -44.50
CA ARG A 72 3.93 -21.21 -43.91
C ARG A 72 2.82 -21.26 -42.87
N GLY A 73 1.84 -22.13 -43.08
CA GLY A 73 0.80 -22.42 -42.11
C GLY A 73 1.27 -23.42 -41.06
N ARG A 74 0.73 -23.30 -39.84
CA ARG A 74 0.91 -24.24 -38.72
C ARG A 74 -0.42 -24.44 -38.03
N ASP A 75 -0.81 -25.68 -37.81
CA ASP A 75 -1.93 -26.00 -36.93
C ASP A 75 -1.50 -25.73 -35.48
N ASP A 76 -2.22 -24.82 -34.83
CA ASP A 76 -2.02 -24.37 -33.44
C ASP A 76 -3.26 -24.70 -32.58
N SER A 77 -4.09 -25.64 -33.05
CA SER A 77 -5.27 -26.14 -32.36
C SER A 77 -4.88 -26.88 -31.09
N GLY A 78 -5.63 -26.66 -30.01
CA GLY A 78 -5.33 -27.25 -28.70
C GLY A 78 -6.42 -26.95 -27.68
N PRO A 79 -6.36 -27.56 -26.48
CA PRO A 79 -7.31 -27.25 -25.43
C PRO A 79 -7.17 -25.78 -25.03
N LEU A 80 -8.31 -25.13 -24.81
CA LEU A 80 -8.38 -23.71 -24.45
C LEU A 80 -7.56 -23.36 -23.18
N SER A 81 -7.38 -24.32 -22.26
CA SER A 81 -6.54 -24.18 -21.06
C SER A 81 -5.03 -24.05 -21.36
N SER A 82 -4.60 -24.48 -22.55
CA SER A 82 -3.22 -24.34 -23.05
C SER A 82 -3.02 -23.10 -23.93
N MET A 83 -4.10 -22.41 -24.30
CA MET A 83 -4.06 -21.13 -25.00
C MET A 83 -3.76 -19.98 -24.03
N GLU A 84 -3.63 -18.79 -24.58
CA GLU A 84 -3.31 -17.60 -23.80
C GLU A 84 -4.46 -17.25 -22.82
N PHE A 85 -4.10 -16.84 -21.59
CA PHE A 85 -5.03 -16.79 -20.45
C PHE A 85 -6.31 -15.96 -20.70
N TYR A 86 -6.20 -14.90 -21.49
CA TYR A 86 -7.31 -14.01 -21.82
C TYR A 86 -8.42 -14.70 -22.63
N TRP A 87 -8.14 -15.74 -23.41
CA TRP A 87 -9.20 -16.51 -24.10
C TRP A 87 -10.14 -17.19 -23.11
N ALA A 88 -9.60 -17.58 -21.95
CA ALA A 88 -10.39 -18.20 -20.91
C ALA A 88 -11.32 -17.18 -20.21
N GLU A 89 -10.85 -15.94 -20.03
CA GLU A 89 -11.66 -14.81 -19.53
C GLU A 89 -12.74 -14.36 -20.53
N ILE A 90 -12.44 -14.37 -21.83
CA ILE A 90 -13.41 -14.07 -22.91
C ILE A 90 -14.57 -15.07 -22.88
N GLY A 91 -14.25 -16.37 -22.78
CA GLY A 91 -15.26 -17.42 -22.61
C GLY A 91 -16.15 -17.18 -21.39
N ALA A 92 -15.53 -16.89 -20.23
CA ALA A 92 -16.25 -16.65 -18.98
C ALA A 92 -17.22 -15.45 -19.04
N ARG A 93 -16.89 -14.42 -19.81
CA ARG A 93 -17.73 -13.21 -19.97
C ARG A 93 -18.91 -13.41 -20.92
N HIS A 94 -18.74 -14.18 -21.99
CA HIS A 94 -19.80 -14.39 -23.00
C HIS A 94 -20.68 -15.61 -22.71
N GLN A 95 -20.29 -16.53 -21.83
CA GLN A 95 -21.09 -17.70 -21.47
C GLN A 95 -21.61 -17.67 -20.01
N PRO A 96 -22.93 -17.46 -19.80
CA PRO A 96 -23.53 -17.45 -18.46
C PRO A 96 -23.33 -18.74 -17.66
N ALA A 97 -23.36 -19.92 -18.32
CA ALA A 97 -23.14 -21.20 -17.66
C ALA A 97 -21.70 -21.36 -17.13
N LEU A 98 -20.72 -20.81 -17.87
CA LEU A 98 -19.32 -20.82 -17.46
C LEU A 98 -19.07 -19.85 -16.31
N LYS A 99 -19.64 -18.64 -16.37
CA LYS A 99 -19.64 -17.73 -15.23
C LYS A 99 -20.27 -18.39 -14.00
N GLN A 100 -21.41 -19.05 -14.14
CA GLN A 100 -22.08 -19.73 -13.02
C GLN A 100 -21.21 -20.84 -12.40
N ALA A 101 -20.49 -21.62 -13.21
CA ALA A 101 -19.56 -22.64 -12.73
C ALA A 101 -18.35 -22.04 -11.98
N LEU A 102 -17.79 -20.95 -12.50
CA LEU A 102 -16.73 -20.18 -11.84
C LEU A 102 -17.19 -19.57 -10.51
N ASP A 103 -18.37 -18.93 -10.51
CA ASP A 103 -19.02 -18.37 -9.32
C ASP A 103 -19.23 -19.47 -8.25
N GLN A 104 -19.69 -20.67 -8.65
CA GLN A 104 -19.85 -21.80 -7.74
C GLN A 104 -18.51 -22.30 -7.18
N GLN A 105 -17.49 -22.44 -8.01
CA GLN A 105 -16.16 -22.90 -7.60
C GLN A 105 -15.50 -21.94 -6.60
N ALA A 106 -15.59 -20.63 -6.82
CA ALA A 106 -15.06 -19.64 -5.89
C ALA A 106 -15.77 -19.67 -4.53
N ASN A 107 -17.10 -19.79 -4.51
CA ASN A 107 -17.85 -19.96 -3.26
C ASN A 107 -17.47 -21.25 -2.53
N GLN A 108 -17.34 -22.38 -3.24
CA GLN A 108 -16.93 -23.67 -2.65
C GLN A 108 -15.52 -23.63 -2.04
N ALA A 109 -14.60 -22.86 -2.63
CA ALA A 109 -13.26 -22.67 -2.10
C ALA A 109 -13.23 -21.73 -0.87
N ALA A 110 -13.99 -20.63 -0.91
CA ALA A 110 -13.94 -19.60 0.12
C ALA A 110 -14.79 -19.91 1.37
N ASP A 111 -15.99 -20.48 1.20
CA ASP A 111 -16.93 -20.76 2.29
C ASP A 111 -16.32 -21.51 3.50
N PRO A 112 -15.53 -22.60 3.34
CA PRO A 112 -14.94 -23.29 4.50
C PRO A 112 -13.89 -22.45 5.22
N VAL A 113 -13.10 -21.64 4.50
CA VAL A 113 -12.08 -20.75 5.08
C VAL A 113 -12.74 -19.61 5.85
N LEU A 114 -13.73 -18.95 5.24
CA LEU A 114 -14.47 -17.85 5.87
C LEU A 114 -15.26 -18.32 7.10
N ALA A 115 -15.85 -19.53 7.06
CA ALA A 115 -16.52 -20.11 8.23
C ALA A 115 -15.54 -20.41 9.38
N LYS A 116 -14.37 -21.00 9.07
CA LYS A 116 -13.29 -21.26 10.03
C LYS A 116 -12.78 -19.95 10.66
N ALA A 117 -12.53 -18.93 9.83
CA ALA A 117 -12.09 -17.61 10.27
C ALA A 117 -13.11 -16.90 11.17
N LEU A 118 -14.40 -16.99 10.85
CA LEU A 118 -15.48 -16.43 11.68
C LEU A 118 -15.58 -17.14 13.03
N ALA A 119 -15.46 -18.46 13.07
CA ALA A 119 -15.48 -19.23 14.32
C ALA A 119 -14.30 -18.89 15.24
N ALA A 120 -13.09 -18.81 14.67
CA ALA A 120 -11.89 -18.35 15.37
C ALA A 120 -11.98 -16.88 15.82
N GLY A 121 -12.74 -16.05 15.10
CA GLY A 121 -12.81 -14.60 15.30
C GLY A 121 -11.70 -13.83 14.58
N ALA A 122 -11.05 -14.45 13.59
CA ALA A 122 -10.11 -13.81 12.67
C ALA A 122 -10.81 -12.84 11.69
N ILE A 123 -12.11 -13.03 11.49
CA ILE A 123 -13.02 -12.06 10.86
C ILE A 123 -14.26 -11.90 11.75
N ASN A 124 -14.91 -10.73 11.69
CA ASN A 124 -16.23 -10.54 12.32
C ASN A 124 -17.38 -10.89 11.35
N ARG A 125 -18.62 -10.79 11.82
CA ARG A 125 -19.79 -11.14 11.01
C ARG A 125 -20.02 -10.18 9.83
N ASP A 126 -19.77 -8.88 10.04
CA ASP A 126 -19.95 -7.85 9.01
C ASP A 126 -18.89 -7.93 7.91
N GLU A 127 -17.70 -8.44 8.23
CA GLU A 127 -16.66 -8.83 7.28
C GLU A 127 -17.05 -10.09 6.54
N HIS A 128 -17.42 -11.17 7.23
CA HIS A 128 -17.87 -12.43 6.61
C HIS A 128 -18.95 -12.19 5.54
N ASP A 129 -19.99 -11.43 5.88
CA ASP A 129 -21.10 -11.19 4.96
C ASP A 129 -20.71 -10.22 3.82
N ALA A 130 -19.77 -9.29 4.05
CA ALA A 130 -19.20 -8.45 2.99
C ALA A 130 -18.28 -9.22 2.04
N PHE A 131 -17.47 -10.13 2.58
CA PHE A 131 -16.50 -10.95 1.86
C PHE A 131 -17.22 -11.91 0.91
N ARG A 132 -18.28 -12.59 1.37
CA ARG A 132 -19.15 -13.40 0.49
C ARG A 132 -19.86 -12.54 -0.55
N ALA A 133 -20.35 -11.36 -0.19
CA ALA A 133 -20.97 -10.44 -1.15
C ALA A 133 -20.00 -9.89 -2.21
N ALA A 134 -18.70 -9.75 -1.88
CA ALA A 134 -17.66 -9.37 -2.82
C ALA A 134 -17.32 -10.52 -3.78
N ILE A 135 -17.12 -11.74 -3.26
CA ILE A 135 -16.84 -12.95 -4.07
C ILE A 135 -17.99 -13.20 -5.07
N ALA A 136 -19.24 -13.09 -4.62
CA ALA A 136 -20.42 -13.23 -5.49
C ALA A 136 -20.54 -12.13 -6.59
N ARG A 137 -19.76 -11.05 -6.49
CA ARG A 137 -19.73 -9.93 -7.44
C ARG A 137 -18.36 -9.76 -8.12
N GLN A 138 -17.44 -10.70 -7.93
CA GLN A 138 -16.07 -10.53 -8.41
C GLN A 138 -16.04 -10.45 -9.95
N PRO A 139 -15.27 -9.50 -10.52
CA PRO A 139 -15.26 -9.25 -11.95
C PRO A 139 -14.54 -10.34 -12.74
N ASP A 140 -13.53 -10.98 -12.14
CA ASP A 140 -12.60 -11.89 -12.80
C ASP A 140 -12.18 -13.05 -11.88
N TYR A 141 -11.35 -13.96 -12.39
CA TYR A 141 -10.97 -15.23 -11.76
C TYR A 141 -9.49 -15.52 -11.96
N ALA A 142 -8.84 -16.24 -11.04
CA ALA A 142 -7.44 -16.61 -11.23
C ALA A 142 -7.26 -17.59 -12.41
N PRO A 143 -6.27 -17.44 -13.30
CA PRO A 143 -6.12 -18.28 -14.49
C PRO A 143 -6.13 -19.79 -14.22
N GLU A 144 -5.56 -20.24 -13.11
CA GLU A 144 -5.55 -21.67 -12.74
C GLU A 144 -6.92 -22.17 -12.23
N GLN A 145 -7.72 -21.31 -11.58
CA GLN A 145 -9.11 -21.63 -11.27
C GLN A 145 -9.91 -21.78 -12.56
N ILE A 146 -9.74 -20.84 -13.49
CA ILE A 146 -10.42 -20.87 -14.79
C ILE A 146 -10.09 -22.19 -15.52
N LYS A 147 -8.80 -22.46 -15.79
CA LYS A 147 -8.34 -23.67 -16.51
C LYS A 147 -8.82 -25.00 -15.93
N SER A 148 -9.15 -25.06 -14.64
CA SER A 148 -9.60 -26.28 -13.98
C SER A 148 -11.01 -26.74 -14.38
N LEU A 149 -11.84 -25.86 -14.95
CA LEU A 149 -13.18 -26.26 -15.39
C LEU A 149 -13.14 -27.10 -16.69
N PRO A 150 -13.97 -28.16 -16.82
CA PRO A 150 -13.97 -29.05 -17.98
C PRO A 150 -14.15 -28.36 -19.33
N PHE A 151 -14.83 -27.20 -19.36
CA PHE A 151 -14.98 -26.36 -20.54
C PHE A 151 -13.63 -26.04 -21.21
N PHE A 152 -12.59 -25.71 -20.43
CA PHE A 152 -11.29 -25.32 -20.98
C PHE A 152 -10.43 -26.49 -21.46
N SER A 153 -10.86 -27.73 -21.19
CA SER A 153 -10.24 -28.92 -21.80
C SER A 153 -10.74 -29.17 -23.24
N GLN A 154 -11.75 -28.44 -23.70
CA GLN A 154 -12.24 -28.58 -25.08
C GLN A 154 -11.22 -28.01 -26.08
N PRO A 155 -10.94 -28.72 -27.19
CA PRO A 155 -10.03 -28.25 -28.22
C PRO A 155 -10.67 -27.09 -28.99
N VAL A 156 -9.94 -25.99 -29.12
CA VAL A 156 -10.32 -24.87 -30.00
C VAL A 156 -9.47 -24.95 -31.26
N ALA A 157 -10.12 -24.89 -32.41
CA ALA A 157 -9.46 -24.93 -33.70
C ALA A 157 -8.74 -23.59 -33.97
N ARG A 158 -7.43 -23.65 -34.21
CA ARG A 158 -6.58 -22.48 -34.44
C ARG A 158 -5.49 -22.81 -35.45
N TRP A 159 -5.26 -21.91 -36.38
CA TRP A 159 -4.21 -22.05 -37.39
C TRP A 159 -3.52 -20.72 -37.59
N SER A 160 -2.19 -20.72 -37.55
CA SER A 160 -1.39 -19.51 -37.73
C SER A 160 -0.57 -19.61 -39.01
N PHE A 161 -0.35 -18.47 -39.65
CA PHE A 161 0.45 -18.35 -40.86
C PHE A 161 1.52 -17.27 -40.67
N GLN A 162 2.71 -17.50 -41.22
CA GLN A 162 3.80 -16.52 -41.18
C GLN A 162 4.69 -16.57 -42.42
N ARG A 163 5.29 -15.44 -42.78
CA ARG A 163 6.26 -15.28 -43.87
C ARG A 163 7.33 -14.30 -43.45
N GLU A 164 8.59 -14.69 -43.60
CA GLU A 164 9.74 -13.79 -43.39
C GLU A 164 10.39 -13.44 -44.72
N ARG A 165 10.73 -12.16 -44.89
CA ARG A 165 11.38 -11.59 -46.09
C ARG A 165 12.52 -10.68 -45.65
N GLY A 166 13.72 -10.86 -46.20
CA GLY A 166 14.86 -9.99 -45.89
C GLY A 166 16.20 -10.72 -45.79
N LYS A 167 17.22 -9.99 -45.31
CA LYS A 167 18.59 -10.49 -45.11
C LYS A 167 19.25 -9.75 -43.94
N SER A 168 19.69 -10.51 -42.93
CA SER A 168 20.70 -10.25 -41.87
C SER A 168 20.75 -8.92 -41.09
N ARG A 169 20.41 -7.78 -41.69
CA ARG A 169 20.32 -6.45 -41.05
C ARG A 169 18.91 -5.85 -41.10
N ARG A 170 18.03 -6.35 -41.97
CA ARG A 170 16.61 -5.99 -42.01
C ARG A 170 15.79 -7.22 -42.40
N THR A 171 14.78 -7.52 -41.59
CA THR A 171 13.85 -8.63 -41.76
C THR A 171 12.43 -8.11 -41.58
N GLN A 172 11.59 -8.34 -42.57
CA GLN A 172 10.15 -8.12 -42.52
C GLN A 172 9.48 -9.46 -42.23
N SER A 173 8.65 -9.52 -41.20
CA SER A 173 7.89 -10.71 -40.82
C SER A 173 6.40 -10.38 -40.85
N ASP A 174 5.68 -10.98 -41.79
CA ASP A 174 4.22 -10.92 -41.88
C ASP A 174 3.64 -12.15 -41.17
N TYR A 175 2.58 -11.98 -40.38
CA TYR A 175 1.96 -13.08 -39.63
C TYR A 175 0.46 -12.89 -39.44
N GLY A 176 -0.23 -13.98 -39.09
CA GLY A 176 -1.62 -13.94 -38.67
C GLY A 176 -2.12 -15.27 -38.13
N THR A 177 -3.33 -15.24 -37.58
CA THR A 177 -3.99 -16.34 -36.89
C THR A 177 -5.46 -16.37 -37.25
N VAL A 178 -5.97 -17.57 -37.55
CA VAL A 178 -7.39 -17.88 -37.74
C VAL A 178 -7.81 -18.78 -36.57
N MET A 179 -8.91 -18.45 -35.90
CA MET A 179 -9.33 -19.14 -34.67
C MET A 179 -10.86 -19.23 -34.56
N ASP A 180 -11.37 -20.39 -34.18
CA ASP A 180 -12.79 -20.58 -33.88
C ASP A 180 -13.16 -19.92 -32.55
N LEU A 181 -14.06 -18.94 -32.58
CA LEU A 181 -14.63 -18.27 -31.41
C LEU A 181 -16.06 -18.72 -31.09
N SER A 182 -16.63 -19.67 -31.84
CA SER A 182 -18.02 -20.12 -31.67
C SER A 182 -18.26 -20.63 -30.25
N GLY A 183 -17.43 -21.60 -29.82
CA GLY A 183 -17.48 -22.18 -28.48
C GLY A 183 -17.12 -21.19 -27.36
N LEU A 184 -16.42 -20.10 -27.65
CA LEU A 184 -16.05 -19.06 -26.68
C LEU A 184 -17.14 -18.00 -26.50
N THR A 185 -17.77 -17.58 -27.59
CA THR A 185 -18.75 -16.48 -27.60
C THR A 185 -20.20 -16.96 -27.46
N GLY A 186 -20.44 -18.28 -27.55
CA GLY A 186 -21.79 -18.84 -27.56
C GLY A 186 -22.57 -18.53 -28.84
N ARG A 187 -21.90 -17.99 -29.88
CA ARG A 187 -22.48 -17.77 -31.20
C ARG A 187 -22.17 -18.98 -32.09
N GLU A 188 -23.10 -19.35 -32.96
CA GLU A 188 -22.82 -20.34 -33.99
C GLU A 188 -21.86 -19.75 -35.04
N ALA A 189 -20.87 -20.55 -35.45
CA ALA A 189 -19.99 -20.30 -36.59
C ALA A 189 -19.35 -18.88 -36.61
N LEU A 190 -18.61 -18.52 -35.55
CA LEU A 190 -17.85 -17.27 -35.49
C LEU A 190 -16.35 -17.54 -35.55
N THR A 191 -15.66 -16.99 -36.55
CA THR A 191 -14.21 -17.13 -36.73
C THR A 191 -13.50 -15.80 -36.58
N LEU A 192 -12.48 -15.74 -35.73
CA LEU A 192 -11.51 -14.65 -35.69
C LEU A 192 -10.47 -14.84 -36.79
N VAL A 193 -10.17 -13.75 -37.51
CA VAL A 193 -8.97 -13.61 -38.33
C VAL A 193 -8.21 -12.40 -37.79
N TRP A 194 -6.98 -12.60 -37.31
CA TRP A 194 -6.07 -11.53 -36.91
C TRP A 194 -4.81 -11.58 -37.77
N HIS A 195 -4.26 -10.44 -38.17
CA HIS A 195 -3.02 -10.36 -38.94
C HIS A 195 -2.23 -9.09 -38.63
N GLY A 196 -0.93 -9.15 -38.79
CA GLY A 196 -0.03 -8.04 -38.59
C GLY A 196 1.33 -8.32 -39.19
N GLY A 197 2.30 -7.50 -38.82
CA GLY A 197 3.68 -7.70 -39.23
C GLY A 197 4.62 -6.65 -38.67
N THR A 198 5.91 -6.96 -38.73
CA THR A 198 6.97 -6.13 -38.19
C THR A 198 8.14 -6.02 -39.16
N ASP A 199 8.71 -4.82 -39.26
CA ASP A 199 9.96 -4.57 -39.95
C ASP A 199 11.06 -4.36 -38.90
N THR A 200 11.92 -5.38 -38.76
CA THR A 200 12.98 -5.43 -37.76
C THR A 200 14.32 -5.09 -38.39
N THR A 201 14.89 -3.95 -37.99
CA THR A 201 16.24 -3.51 -38.35
C THR A 201 17.22 -3.84 -37.23
N ILE A 202 18.32 -4.52 -37.55
CA ILE A 202 19.39 -4.88 -36.62
C ILE A 202 20.60 -3.98 -36.91
N THR A 203 20.87 -3.05 -36.00
CA THR A 203 22.07 -2.21 -36.03
C THR A 203 23.18 -2.82 -35.17
N ARG A 204 24.40 -2.91 -35.73
CA ARG A 204 25.56 -3.47 -35.02
C ARG A 204 26.48 -2.34 -34.57
N HIS A 205 26.68 -2.23 -33.26
CA HIS A 205 27.56 -1.24 -32.64
C HIS A 205 28.79 -1.95 -32.08
N PHE A 206 29.99 -1.44 -32.36
CA PHE A 206 31.20 -1.92 -31.69
C PHE A 206 31.37 -1.16 -30.37
N ARG A 207 31.53 -1.89 -29.26
CA ARG A 207 31.89 -1.31 -27.97
C ARG A 207 33.28 -1.77 -27.58
N LEU A 208 34.01 -0.87 -26.92
CA LEU A 208 35.33 -1.15 -26.34
C LEU A 208 35.24 -1.51 -24.85
N THR A 209 34.10 -1.25 -24.22
CA THR A 209 33.87 -1.41 -22.78
C THR A 209 32.48 -1.97 -22.51
N ARG A 210 32.32 -2.62 -21.36
CA ARG A 210 31.04 -3.09 -20.83
C ARG A 210 30.83 -2.51 -19.43
N CYS A 211 29.63 -2.03 -19.16
CA CYS A 211 29.27 -1.38 -17.90
C CYS A 211 28.20 -2.20 -17.18
N MET A 212 28.36 -2.43 -15.88
CA MET A 212 27.29 -2.96 -15.03
C MET A 212 26.65 -1.81 -14.25
N VAL A 213 25.34 -1.84 -14.07
CA VAL A 213 24.63 -0.83 -13.28
C VAL A 213 25.15 -0.86 -11.84
N GLY A 214 25.67 0.27 -11.36
CA GLY A 214 26.26 0.40 -10.03
C GLY A 214 27.77 0.14 -9.93
N VAL A 215 28.48 -0.15 -11.03
CA VAL A 215 29.94 -0.41 -11.03
C VAL A 215 30.63 0.33 -12.19
N THR A 216 31.95 0.54 -12.09
CA THR A 216 32.76 1.11 -13.18
C THR A 216 32.80 0.19 -14.41
N CYS A 217 32.81 0.80 -15.60
CA CYS A 217 32.93 0.06 -16.86
C CYS A 217 34.33 -0.56 -17.01
N PHE A 218 34.41 -1.77 -17.56
CA PHE A 218 35.67 -2.46 -17.83
C PHE A 218 35.93 -2.64 -19.34
N PRO A 219 37.19 -2.73 -19.79
CA PRO A 219 37.52 -3.01 -21.19
C PRO A 219 37.04 -4.40 -21.61
N ASP A 220 36.16 -4.44 -22.62
CA ASP A 220 35.55 -5.66 -23.17
C ASP A 220 35.15 -5.35 -24.63
N PRO A 221 36.05 -5.57 -25.61
CA PRO A 221 35.79 -5.24 -27.01
C PRO A 221 34.82 -6.25 -27.64
N HIS A 222 33.56 -5.85 -27.83
CA HIS A 222 32.50 -6.71 -28.36
C HIS A 222 31.55 -5.97 -29.32
N PHE A 223 30.70 -6.72 -30.02
CA PHE A 223 29.61 -6.14 -30.81
C PHE A 223 28.30 -6.22 -30.02
N GLU A 224 27.72 -5.06 -29.75
CA GLU A 224 26.31 -4.94 -29.35
C GLU A 224 25.43 -4.97 -30.61
N TYR A 225 24.27 -5.61 -30.50
CA TYR A 225 23.27 -5.69 -31.54
C TYR A 225 21.99 -5.05 -31.02
N ASN A 226 21.64 -3.88 -31.56
CA ASN A 226 20.39 -3.20 -31.24
C ASN A 226 19.36 -3.57 -32.30
N SER A 227 18.33 -4.28 -31.88
CA SER A 227 17.15 -4.58 -32.69
C SER A 227 16.13 -3.45 -32.51
N GLN A 228 15.66 -2.87 -33.61
CA GLN A 228 14.52 -1.96 -33.64
C GLN A 228 13.46 -2.57 -34.55
N SER A 229 12.27 -2.84 -34.00
CA SER A 229 11.10 -3.30 -34.75
C SER A 229 10.09 -2.18 -34.86
N VAL A 230 9.54 -1.97 -36.06
CA VAL A 230 8.42 -1.06 -36.30
C VAL A 230 7.28 -1.82 -36.98
N ASP A 231 6.06 -1.37 -36.80
CA ASP A 231 4.87 -1.99 -37.39
C ASP A 231 4.92 -1.93 -38.93
N HIS A 232 4.65 -3.05 -39.58
CA HIS A 232 4.64 -3.18 -41.02
C HIS A 232 3.75 -4.33 -41.47
N ALA A 233 2.60 -4.01 -42.06
CA ALA A 233 1.75 -5.00 -42.73
C ALA A 233 1.96 -4.95 -44.26
N ASP A 234 2.01 -6.10 -44.92
CA ASP A 234 2.04 -6.18 -46.38
C ASP A 234 0.72 -5.63 -46.98
N PRO A 235 0.74 -4.56 -47.79
CA PRO A 235 -0.46 -3.99 -48.40
C PRO A 235 -1.26 -5.00 -49.25
N ALA A 236 -0.62 -6.03 -49.80
CA ALA A 236 -1.28 -7.09 -50.55
C ALA A 236 -2.05 -8.05 -49.62
N LEU A 237 -1.48 -8.38 -48.45
CA LEU A 237 -2.14 -9.20 -47.43
C LEU A 237 -3.35 -8.47 -46.86
N ASP A 238 -3.18 -7.19 -46.51
CA ASP A 238 -4.26 -6.31 -46.07
C ASP A 238 -5.37 -6.22 -47.12
N SER A 239 -5.04 -5.90 -48.37
CA SER A 239 -6.04 -5.79 -49.45
C SER A 239 -6.81 -7.09 -49.68
N TYR A 240 -6.15 -8.24 -49.54
CA TYR A 240 -6.77 -9.55 -49.64
C TYR A 240 -7.71 -9.84 -48.47
N LEU A 241 -7.27 -9.63 -47.22
CA LEU A 241 -8.07 -9.89 -46.03
C LEU A 241 -9.24 -8.90 -45.90
N ASP A 242 -9.08 -7.64 -46.32
CA ASP A 242 -10.15 -6.65 -46.43
C ASP A 242 -11.18 -7.02 -47.52
N GLY A 243 -10.74 -7.65 -48.61
CA GLY A 243 -11.61 -8.23 -49.63
C GLY A 243 -12.37 -9.46 -49.12
N LEU A 244 -11.69 -10.34 -48.40
CA LEU A 244 -12.26 -11.54 -47.77
C LEU A 244 -13.30 -11.18 -46.71
N ALA A 245 -12.98 -10.25 -45.80
CA ALA A 245 -13.86 -9.78 -44.75
C ALA A 245 -15.16 -9.18 -45.31
N ARG A 246 -15.07 -8.39 -46.40
CA ARG A 246 -16.26 -7.88 -47.11
C ARG A 246 -17.06 -8.99 -47.80
N ARG A 247 -16.39 -9.95 -48.47
CA ARG A 247 -17.04 -11.09 -49.14
C ARG A 247 -17.79 -12.00 -48.17
N LEU A 248 -17.21 -12.25 -47.00
CA LEU A 248 -17.76 -13.10 -45.94
C LEU A 248 -18.51 -12.31 -44.85
N GLN A 249 -18.89 -11.06 -45.13
CA GLN A 249 -19.74 -10.22 -44.28
C GLN A 249 -19.26 -10.19 -42.81
N ALA A 250 -17.98 -9.89 -42.60
CA ALA A 250 -17.41 -9.68 -41.27
C ALA A 250 -18.22 -8.66 -40.47
N LEU A 251 -18.30 -8.88 -39.15
CA LEU A 251 -19.03 -8.00 -38.24
C LEU A 251 -18.51 -6.56 -38.34
N PRO A 252 -19.39 -5.54 -38.21
CA PRO A 252 -18.97 -4.15 -38.08
C PRO A 252 -17.97 -3.97 -36.95
N GLU A 253 -17.03 -3.04 -37.09
CA GLU A 253 -15.95 -2.77 -36.13
C GLU A 253 -16.48 -2.60 -34.69
N ALA A 254 -17.51 -1.79 -34.49
CA ALA A 254 -18.15 -1.57 -33.18
C ALA A 254 -18.87 -2.82 -32.60
N ASP A 255 -19.18 -3.84 -33.40
CA ASP A 255 -19.72 -5.12 -32.93
C ASP A 255 -18.60 -6.10 -32.59
N ALA A 256 -17.52 -6.06 -33.37
CA ALA A 256 -16.29 -6.82 -33.14
C ALA A 256 -15.59 -6.35 -31.85
N ASP A 257 -15.44 -5.03 -31.67
CA ASP A 257 -14.89 -4.40 -30.47
C ASP A 257 -15.69 -4.77 -29.22
N ARG A 258 -17.03 -4.77 -29.30
CA ARG A 258 -17.88 -5.17 -28.16
C ARG A 258 -17.70 -6.63 -27.75
N LEU A 259 -17.40 -7.52 -28.69
CA LEU A 259 -17.05 -8.92 -28.38
C LEU A 259 -15.62 -9.04 -27.83
N MET A 260 -14.68 -8.28 -28.39
CA MET A 260 -13.26 -8.27 -27.99
C MET A 260 -12.95 -7.36 -26.79
N GLN A 261 -13.90 -6.60 -26.25
CA GLN A 261 -13.66 -5.75 -25.07
C GLN A 261 -13.15 -6.56 -23.88
N ALA A 262 -13.62 -7.80 -23.72
CA ALA A 262 -13.11 -8.77 -22.77
C ALA A 262 -11.59 -9.03 -22.92
N TYR A 263 -11.12 -9.17 -24.16
CA TYR A 263 -9.70 -9.31 -24.47
C TYR A 263 -8.92 -8.04 -24.09
N PHE A 264 -9.44 -6.87 -24.47
CA PHE A 264 -8.78 -5.58 -24.22
C PHE A 264 -8.71 -5.23 -22.73
N ASP A 265 -9.76 -5.55 -21.94
CA ASP A 265 -9.77 -5.36 -20.48
C ASP A 265 -8.75 -6.27 -19.80
N ALA A 266 -8.72 -7.56 -20.15
CA ALA A 266 -7.77 -8.55 -19.63
C ALA A 266 -6.33 -8.11 -19.87
N TYR A 267 -6.05 -7.67 -21.10
CA TYR A 267 -4.77 -7.12 -21.52
C TYR A 267 -4.42 -5.81 -20.80
N ALA A 268 -5.38 -4.89 -20.63
CA ALA A 268 -5.16 -3.60 -19.97
C ALA A 268 -4.85 -3.74 -18.48
N ARG A 269 -5.42 -4.74 -17.79
CA ARG A 269 -5.11 -5.04 -16.38
C ARG A 269 -3.64 -5.38 -16.14
N GLY A 270 -2.94 -5.95 -17.11
CA GLY A 270 -1.49 -6.14 -17.06
C GLY A 270 -0.67 -4.83 -16.96
N ARG A 271 -1.30 -3.67 -17.21
CA ARG A 271 -0.72 -2.33 -16.97
C ARG A 271 -1.24 -1.65 -15.70
N ALA A 272 -2.28 -2.16 -15.04
CA ALA A 272 -3.09 -1.40 -14.09
C ALA A 272 -2.52 -1.30 -12.65
N THR A 273 -1.20 -1.19 -12.50
CA THR A 273 -0.60 -0.52 -11.34
C THR A 273 -0.44 0.97 -11.65
N ALA A 274 -0.91 1.81 -10.72
CA ALA A 274 -0.88 3.28 -10.79
C ALA A 274 -1.87 3.96 -11.78
N THR A 275 -3.15 3.98 -11.40
CA THR A 275 -3.94 5.23 -11.44
C THR A 275 -5.08 5.16 -10.43
N GLN A 276 -4.90 5.79 -9.26
CA GLN A 276 -6.02 6.00 -8.34
C GLN A 276 -6.88 7.17 -8.83
N PRO A 277 -8.21 7.15 -8.58
CA PRO A 277 -9.06 8.29 -8.88
C PRO A 277 -8.59 9.54 -8.12
N VAL A 278 -8.43 10.64 -8.85
CA VAL A 278 -8.15 11.95 -8.29
C VAL A 278 -9.44 12.44 -7.62
N GLY A 279 -9.40 12.57 -6.28
CA GLY A 279 -10.47 13.23 -5.54
C GLY A 279 -10.58 14.71 -5.91
N PRO A 280 -11.69 15.39 -5.59
CA PRO A 280 -11.84 16.80 -5.90
C PRO A 280 -10.69 17.62 -5.29
N ALA A 281 -10.10 18.50 -6.11
CA ALA A 281 -9.01 19.36 -5.67
C ALA A 281 -9.46 20.22 -4.46
N PRO A 282 -8.66 20.32 -3.39
CA PRO A 282 -9.06 21.01 -2.18
C PRO A 282 -9.25 22.51 -2.44
N ALA A 283 -10.24 23.10 -1.76
CA ALA A 283 -10.46 24.55 -1.79
C ALA A 283 -9.26 25.26 -1.14
N GLN A 284 -8.53 26.06 -1.94
CA GLN A 284 -7.36 26.81 -1.49
C GLN A 284 -7.76 27.96 -0.56
N ALA A 285 -7.93 27.64 0.73
CA ALA A 285 -8.03 28.60 1.82
C ALA A 285 -6.70 28.68 2.57
N THR A 286 -5.68 29.27 1.95
CA THR A 286 -4.40 29.56 2.60
C THR A 286 -4.60 30.66 3.66
N LEU A 287 -4.76 30.25 4.92
CA LEU A 287 -4.69 31.19 6.05
C LEU A 287 -3.30 31.83 6.11
N PRO A 288 -3.21 33.14 6.43
CA PRO A 288 -1.94 33.82 6.57
C PRO A 288 -1.10 33.19 7.68
N GLU A 289 0.22 33.19 7.49
CA GLU A 289 1.16 32.68 8.49
C GLU A 289 1.06 33.51 9.77
N THR A 290 0.81 32.83 10.89
CA THR A 290 0.73 33.44 12.22
C THR A 290 2.00 33.08 12.99
N PRO A 291 2.94 34.04 13.21
CA PRO A 291 4.13 33.78 14.01
C PRO A 291 3.74 33.56 15.48
N VAL A 292 4.32 32.54 16.10
CA VAL A 292 4.09 32.17 17.50
C VAL A 292 5.40 32.04 18.27
N SER A 293 5.42 32.57 19.48
CA SER A 293 6.56 32.48 20.42
C SER A 293 6.22 31.56 21.59
N GLY A 294 7.24 30.87 22.10
CA GLY A 294 7.09 29.93 23.21
C GLY A 294 7.74 30.40 24.50
N ILE A 295 7.37 29.74 25.59
CA ILE A 295 8.10 29.83 26.85
C ILE A 295 9.36 28.99 26.69
N ARG A 296 10.54 29.62 26.84
CA ARG A 296 11.83 28.91 26.85
C ARG A 296 11.88 27.98 28.05
N LEU A 297 12.33 26.76 27.83
CA LEU A 297 12.48 25.73 28.84
C LEU A 297 13.88 25.81 29.48
N PRO A 298 14.10 25.20 30.67
CA PRO A 298 15.39 25.21 31.36
C PRO A 298 16.55 24.68 30.50
N ALA A 299 17.76 25.20 30.71
CA ALA A 299 18.89 24.96 29.79
C ALA A 299 19.55 23.57 29.88
N ASP A 300 19.16 22.72 30.83
CA ASP A 300 19.76 21.41 31.08
C ASP A 300 19.15 20.26 30.25
N GLU A 301 18.43 20.58 29.16
CA GLU A 301 17.71 19.66 28.25
C GLU A 301 18.56 18.65 27.45
N ALA A 302 19.82 18.42 27.80
CA ALA A 302 20.63 17.36 27.21
C ALA A 302 19.93 15.98 27.28
N ASP A 303 19.17 15.74 28.35
CA ASP A 303 18.42 14.50 28.54
C ASP A 303 17.24 14.34 27.57
N LEU A 304 16.46 15.40 27.29
CA LEU A 304 15.34 15.30 26.33
C LEU A 304 15.82 14.99 24.90
N ARG A 305 17.05 15.40 24.55
CA ARG A 305 17.66 15.13 23.23
C ARG A 305 18.16 13.70 23.05
N ARG A 306 18.46 12.96 24.13
CA ARG A 306 19.18 11.67 24.07
C ARG A 306 18.39 10.54 23.39
N TYR A 307 17.05 10.63 23.39
CA TYR A 307 16.14 9.63 22.83
C TYR A 307 15.10 10.28 21.90
N ASP A 308 15.58 11.14 21.00
CA ASP A 308 14.77 11.81 19.97
C ASP A 308 14.40 10.84 18.83
N ASN A 309 13.51 9.88 19.11
CA ASN A 309 12.99 8.89 18.17
C ASN A 309 11.45 8.84 18.15
N ASP A 310 10.92 7.90 17.37
CA ASP A 310 9.51 7.54 17.21
C ASP A 310 8.79 7.10 18.50
N GLU A 311 9.52 6.70 19.55
CA GLU A 311 8.97 6.39 20.88
C GLU A 311 8.80 7.64 21.78
N TRP A 312 9.30 8.81 21.37
CA TRP A 312 9.20 10.05 22.15
C TRP A 312 7.77 10.61 22.13
N ARG A 313 7.24 11.06 23.28
CA ARG A 313 5.86 11.57 23.46
C ARG A 313 5.80 12.80 24.36
N LEU A 314 4.91 13.75 24.02
CA LEU A 314 4.46 14.85 24.87
C LEU A 314 2.99 14.62 25.24
N LEU A 315 2.66 14.30 26.49
CA LEU A 315 1.27 14.09 26.91
C LEU A 315 0.75 15.29 27.68
N ALA A 316 -0.41 15.82 27.28
CA ALA A 316 -1.20 16.68 28.16
C ALA A 316 -1.90 15.83 29.21
N LEU A 317 -1.91 16.32 30.45
CA LEU A 317 -2.51 15.65 31.61
C LEU A 317 -3.84 16.32 32.00
N PRO A 318 -4.74 15.64 32.74
CA PRO A 318 -6.06 16.18 33.10
C PRO A 318 -6.03 17.49 33.90
N ASP A 319 -4.94 17.72 34.64
CA ASP A 319 -4.71 18.92 35.46
C ASP A 319 -4.16 20.13 34.68
N GLY A 320 -3.92 19.98 33.37
CA GLY A 320 -3.35 21.02 32.50
C GLY A 320 -1.82 21.09 32.48
N SER A 321 -1.13 20.23 33.24
CA SER A 321 0.31 20.02 33.09
C SER A 321 0.63 19.12 31.88
N LEU A 322 1.91 19.08 31.50
CA LEU A 322 2.44 18.27 30.42
C LEU A 322 3.49 17.30 30.93
N LEU A 323 3.65 16.18 30.24
CA LEU A 323 4.65 15.16 30.54
C LEU A 323 5.42 14.81 29.26
N ALA A 324 6.74 15.02 29.27
CA ALA A 324 7.60 14.72 28.13
C ALA A 324 8.55 13.56 28.45
N SER A 325 8.62 12.58 27.55
CA SER A 325 9.65 11.52 27.59
C SER A 325 11.05 12.05 27.31
N GLY A 326 12.09 11.35 27.75
CA GLY A 326 13.46 11.63 27.37
C GLY A 326 14.46 10.72 28.07
N GLY A 327 15.70 11.18 28.21
CA GLY A 327 16.71 10.60 29.10
C GLY A 327 16.30 10.59 30.58
N ALA A 328 15.37 11.48 30.94
CA ALA A 328 14.49 11.34 32.08
C ALA A 328 13.11 11.89 31.68
N THR A 329 12.04 11.30 32.19
CA THR A 329 10.69 11.85 32.00
C THR A 329 10.48 13.06 32.90
N GLN A 330 9.93 14.14 32.34
CA GLN A 330 9.84 15.44 32.99
C GLN A 330 8.42 16.00 32.90
N ARG A 331 7.92 16.53 34.02
CA ARG A 331 6.61 17.19 34.08
C ARG A 331 6.79 18.70 34.02
N PHE A 332 6.06 19.34 33.11
CA PHE A 332 5.98 20.79 32.97
C PHE A 332 4.63 21.28 33.47
N VAL A 333 4.63 22.18 34.45
CA VAL A 333 3.43 22.75 35.07
C VAL A 333 3.35 24.24 34.72
N PRO A 334 2.53 24.64 33.73
CA PRO A 334 2.31 26.04 33.40
C PRO A 334 1.66 26.77 34.58
N ARG A 335 2.18 27.96 34.94
CA ARG A 335 1.57 28.77 36.00
C ARG A 335 0.34 29.51 35.45
N ALA A 336 -0.71 29.60 36.27
CA ALA A 336 -1.92 30.32 35.90
C ALA A 336 -1.62 31.80 35.58
N GLY A 337 -2.11 32.29 34.45
CA GLY A 337 -1.87 33.66 33.99
C GLY A 337 -0.59 33.89 33.17
N ALA A 338 0.24 32.86 32.95
CA ALA A 338 1.42 32.97 32.09
C ALA A 338 1.06 33.02 30.59
N THR A 339 0.80 34.21 30.05
CA THR A 339 0.73 34.45 28.60
C THR A 339 2.13 34.46 27.96
N PRO A 340 2.32 33.90 26.76
CA PRO A 340 3.56 34.10 25.99
C PRO A 340 3.83 35.59 25.79
N ALA A 341 5.07 36.02 26.00
CA ALA A 341 5.45 37.41 25.83
C ALA A 341 5.40 37.79 24.34
N ALA A 342 4.57 38.77 23.99
CA ALA A 342 4.59 39.42 22.70
C ALA A 342 5.87 40.28 22.59
N ASN A 343 6.86 39.78 21.85
CA ASN A 343 8.08 40.46 21.40
C ASN A 343 9.03 41.01 22.49
N GLY A 344 10.01 40.20 22.91
CA GLY A 344 11.23 40.74 23.54
C GLY A 344 12.06 39.71 24.34
N PRO A 345 13.39 39.61 24.13
CA PRO A 345 14.25 38.74 24.93
C PRO A 345 14.77 39.45 26.18
N ARG A 346 14.22 39.16 27.37
CA ARG A 346 14.83 39.52 28.68
C ARG A 346 14.25 38.71 29.85
N GLN A 347 15.07 37.82 30.42
CA GLN A 347 15.18 37.44 31.84
C GLN A 347 13.94 37.18 32.73
N GLY A 348 12.73 36.99 32.16
CA GLY A 348 11.51 36.65 32.92
C GLY A 348 10.88 35.28 32.60
N ALA A 349 11.43 34.53 31.63
CA ALA A 349 10.79 33.30 31.12
C ALA A 349 10.74 32.16 32.15
N ASP A 350 11.76 32.05 33.01
CA ASP A 350 11.89 31.01 34.04
C ASP A 350 10.77 31.02 35.09
N ALA A 351 9.93 32.07 35.11
CA ALA A 351 8.79 32.20 36.00
C ALA A 351 7.47 31.62 35.45
N ALA A 352 7.38 31.27 34.16
CA ALA A 352 6.11 30.92 33.50
C ALA A 352 5.71 29.43 33.62
N ILE A 353 6.70 28.52 33.65
CA ILE A 353 6.49 27.07 33.78
C ILE A 353 7.37 26.57 34.94
N THR A 354 6.80 25.71 35.79
CA THR A 354 7.58 24.97 36.79
C THR A 354 7.90 23.58 36.24
N ARG A 355 9.15 23.14 36.40
CA ARG A 355 9.54 21.74 36.15
C ARG A 355 9.40 20.95 37.44
N GLU A 356 8.86 19.74 37.35
CA GLU A 356 8.76 18.79 38.45
C GLU A 356 9.30 17.42 38.02
N ASP A 357 10.15 16.82 38.85
CA ASP A 357 10.66 15.47 38.62
C ASP A 357 9.58 14.40 38.86
N THR A 358 9.45 13.47 37.93
CA THR A 358 8.60 12.28 38.09
C THR A 358 9.41 11.12 38.65
N ALA A 359 9.65 11.15 39.96
CA ALA A 359 10.53 10.20 40.64
C ALA A 359 10.13 8.73 40.40
N GLY A 360 11.11 7.90 40.03
CA GLY A 360 10.89 6.50 39.66
C GLY A 360 10.18 6.26 38.32
N PHE A 361 9.78 7.31 37.59
CA PHE A 361 9.24 7.19 36.22
C PHE A 361 10.34 7.29 35.14
N GLY A 362 11.52 7.82 35.50
CA GLY A 362 12.81 7.55 34.86
C GLY A 362 12.85 7.60 33.32
N LEU A 363 13.51 6.59 32.73
CA LEU A 363 13.63 6.35 31.28
C LEU A 363 12.32 5.77 30.68
N ALA A 364 11.16 6.32 31.05
CA ALA A 364 9.88 6.00 30.40
C ALA A 364 9.85 6.49 28.94
N ARG A 365 9.46 5.59 28.04
CA ARG A 365 9.33 5.81 26.60
C ARG A 365 7.96 5.31 26.13
N ALA A 366 7.53 5.78 24.96
CA ALA A 366 6.24 5.46 24.35
C ALA A 366 5.09 5.57 25.36
N LEU A 367 4.86 6.77 25.92
CA LEU A 367 3.84 6.97 26.95
C LEU A 367 2.42 6.95 26.34
N LYS A 368 1.44 6.41 27.08
CA LYS A 368 -0.01 6.56 26.82
C LYS A 368 -0.73 6.90 28.13
N ILE A 369 -1.91 7.53 28.04
CA ILE A 369 -2.71 7.91 29.21
C ILE A 369 -4.10 7.28 29.15
N ALA A 370 -4.55 6.74 30.28
CA ALA A 370 -5.87 6.17 30.45
C ALA A 370 -6.92 7.25 30.80
N ALA A 371 -8.19 6.92 30.62
CA ALA A 371 -9.33 7.82 30.90
C ALA A 371 -9.40 8.30 32.36
N ASP A 372 -8.84 7.54 33.29
CA ASP A 372 -8.74 7.88 34.72
C ASP A 372 -7.49 8.70 35.08
N GLY A 373 -6.76 9.20 34.07
CA GLY A 373 -5.54 10.00 34.22
C GLY A 373 -4.27 9.19 34.53
N GLN A 374 -4.33 7.84 34.58
CA GLN A 374 -3.13 7.02 34.72
C GLN A 374 -2.27 7.06 33.46
N VAL A 375 -1.04 7.55 33.60
CA VAL A 375 -0.01 7.45 32.59
C VAL A 375 0.66 6.07 32.70
N TRP A 376 0.75 5.39 31.57
CA TRP A 376 1.48 4.15 31.38
C TRP A 376 2.64 4.37 30.43
N ALA A 377 3.76 3.71 30.68
CA ALA A 377 4.94 3.78 29.82
C ALA A 377 5.72 2.47 29.78
N LEU A 378 6.47 2.26 28.70
CA LEU A 378 7.50 1.24 28.63
C LEU A 378 8.80 1.83 29.16
N GLY A 379 9.33 1.27 30.25
CA GLY A 379 10.56 1.70 30.90
C GLY A 379 11.66 0.64 30.84
N LEU A 380 12.83 0.99 31.37
CA LEU A 380 13.95 0.09 31.60
C LEU A 380 14.25 0.03 33.11
N ARG A 381 14.56 -1.17 33.61
CA ARG A 381 15.06 -1.43 34.96
C ARG A 381 16.46 -0.85 35.13
N GLU A 382 16.72 -0.18 36.25
CA GLU A 382 18.00 0.47 36.54
C GLU A 382 19.13 -0.52 36.85
N ASP A 383 18.79 -1.73 37.30
CA ASP A 383 19.72 -2.76 37.77
C ASP A 383 20.24 -3.70 36.66
N ASP A 384 19.42 -4.04 35.67
CA ASP A 384 19.79 -4.96 34.57
C ASP A 384 19.45 -4.45 33.16
N GLY A 385 18.83 -3.27 33.02
CA GLY A 385 18.37 -2.74 31.74
C GLY A 385 17.15 -3.47 31.15
N GLY A 386 16.54 -4.41 31.87
CA GLY A 386 15.38 -5.18 31.43
C GLY A 386 14.14 -4.31 31.24
N ARG A 387 13.31 -4.61 30.24
CA ARG A 387 12.06 -3.88 29.99
C ARG A 387 11.06 -4.04 31.15
N THR A 388 10.36 -2.98 31.51
CA THR A 388 9.32 -2.96 32.55
C THR A 388 8.16 -2.06 32.13
N LEU A 389 6.98 -2.26 32.72
CA LEU A 389 5.87 -1.31 32.61
C LEU A 389 5.89 -0.36 33.82
N LEU A 390 5.81 0.94 33.55
CA LEU A 390 5.72 1.97 34.56
C LEU A 390 4.33 2.58 34.55
N ALA A 391 3.75 2.78 35.74
CA ALA A 391 2.46 3.41 35.95
C ALA A 391 2.59 4.59 36.90
N TRP A 392 2.07 5.75 36.52
CA TRP A 392 2.13 6.96 37.34
C TRP A 392 0.88 7.84 37.14
N ARG A 393 0.53 8.64 38.15
CA ARG A 393 -0.50 9.68 38.08
C ARG A 393 0.03 11.00 38.64
N PRO A 394 -0.46 12.15 38.16
CA PRO A 394 -0.22 13.44 38.81
C PRO A 394 -0.44 13.39 40.33
N GLY A 395 0.49 13.96 41.10
CA GLY A 395 0.48 13.93 42.56
C GLY A 395 1.04 12.65 43.20
N GLN A 396 1.35 11.58 42.45
CA GLN A 396 2.05 10.42 43.00
C GLN A 396 3.56 10.70 43.18
N ARG A 397 4.06 10.42 44.38
CA ARG A 397 5.49 10.59 44.76
C ARG A 397 6.45 9.63 44.06
N ARG A 398 5.98 8.47 43.60
CA ARG A 398 6.78 7.48 42.87
C ARG A 398 5.90 6.70 41.91
N ALA A 399 6.44 6.34 40.75
CA ALA A 399 5.78 5.40 39.85
C ALA A 399 5.65 3.99 40.45
N ALA A 400 4.57 3.29 40.10
CA ALA A 400 4.45 1.85 40.28
C ALA A 400 5.20 1.13 39.16
N VAL A 401 6.00 0.12 39.54
CA VAL A 401 6.78 -0.71 38.62
C VAL A 401 6.09 -2.05 38.47
N HIS A 402 5.76 -2.44 37.25
CA HIS A 402 5.13 -3.70 36.91
C HIS A 402 6.12 -4.56 36.12
N ALA A 403 6.39 -5.77 36.63
CA ALA A 403 7.15 -6.77 35.88
C ALA A 403 6.37 -7.16 34.62
N LEU A 404 7.10 -7.31 33.50
CA LEU A 404 6.57 -7.97 32.32
C LEU A 404 6.36 -9.47 32.62
N ASP A 405 5.44 -10.10 31.90
CA ASP A 405 5.29 -11.55 31.91
C ASP A 405 6.64 -12.22 31.56
N PRO A 406 7.14 -13.19 32.35
CA PRO A 406 8.41 -13.87 32.05
C PRO A 406 8.46 -14.58 30.71
N GLN A 407 7.31 -14.87 30.09
CA GLN A 407 7.20 -15.49 28.76
C GLN A 407 7.32 -14.48 27.60
N LEU A 408 7.22 -13.17 27.87
CA LEU A 408 7.43 -12.14 26.86
C LEU A 408 8.91 -12.14 26.38
N PRO A 409 9.16 -12.20 25.07
CA PRO A 409 10.51 -12.02 24.53
C PRO A 409 11.04 -10.62 24.89
N GLN A 410 12.11 -10.58 25.68
CA GLN A 410 12.63 -9.31 26.25
C GLN A 410 13.06 -8.26 25.21
N TRP A 411 13.25 -8.67 23.95
CA TRP A 411 13.82 -7.83 22.89
C TRP A 411 12.79 -7.20 21.94
N ARG A 412 11.54 -7.67 21.87
CA ARG A 412 10.56 -7.17 20.88
C ARG A 412 9.12 -7.11 21.40
N ILE A 413 8.54 -5.91 21.33
CA ILE A 413 7.11 -5.61 21.44
C ILE A 413 6.76 -4.93 20.12
N ASP A 414 5.78 -5.46 19.38
CA ASP A 414 5.41 -4.95 18.06
C ASP A 414 4.45 -3.77 18.12
N ASP A 415 3.49 -3.83 19.05
CA ASP A 415 2.56 -2.74 19.35
C ASP A 415 2.07 -2.87 20.80
N TRP A 416 1.52 -1.80 21.36
CA TRP A 416 0.93 -1.80 22.69
C TRP A 416 -0.22 -0.79 22.82
N THR A 417 -1.22 -1.07 23.65
CA THR A 417 -2.43 -0.22 23.79
C THR A 417 -3.03 -0.28 25.19
N LEU A 418 -4.02 0.57 25.48
CA LEU A 418 -4.72 0.65 26.76
C LEU A 418 -6.18 0.17 26.59
N PRO A 419 -6.51 -1.08 27.00
CA PRO A 419 -7.82 -1.69 26.74
C PRO A 419 -9.00 -0.97 27.40
N ALA A 420 -10.21 -1.26 26.92
CA ALA A 420 -11.45 -0.69 27.47
C ALA A 420 -11.71 -1.05 28.94
N ALA A 421 -11.28 -2.23 29.38
CA ALA A 421 -11.35 -2.67 30.77
C ALA A 421 -10.25 -2.06 31.67
N GLY A 422 -9.39 -1.18 31.13
CA GLY A 422 -8.22 -0.64 31.80
C GLY A 422 -7.03 -1.61 31.81
N GLY A 423 -5.91 -1.14 32.36
CA GLY A 423 -4.64 -1.86 32.33
C GLY A 423 -3.91 -1.67 31.00
N VAL A 424 -3.13 -2.67 30.58
CA VAL A 424 -2.23 -2.61 29.42
C VAL A 424 -2.41 -3.84 28.53
N ALA A 425 -2.31 -3.67 27.21
CA ALA A 425 -2.15 -4.76 26.27
C ALA A 425 -0.86 -4.58 25.46
N LEU A 426 -0.11 -5.67 25.28
CA LEU A 426 1.08 -5.76 24.43
C LEU A 426 0.82 -6.78 23.31
N ARG A 427 1.33 -6.53 22.11
CA ARG A 427 1.36 -7.48 20.99
C ARG A 427 2.80 -7.91 20.71
N VAL A 428 3.02 -9.22 20.56
CA VAL A 428 4.29 -9.81 20.14
C VAL A 428 3.98 -10.87 19.07
N GLY A 429 4.18 -10.51 17.80
CA GLY A 429 3.73 -11.30 16.66
C GLY A 429 2.23 -11.59 16.72
N ASP A 430 1.91 -12.84 17.01
CA ASP A 430 0.57 -13.41 17.06
C ASP A 430 0.09 -13.65 18.51
N ASP A 431 0.89 -13.30 19.52
CA ASP A 431 0.51 -13.37 20.93
C ASP A 431 0.13 -11.98 21.48
N LEU A 432 -1.03 -11.93 22.14
CA LEU A 432 -1.58 -10.75 22.80
C LEU A 432 -1.52 -10.94 24.32
N TYR A 433 -0.76 -10.09 25.00
CA TYR A 433 -0.57 -10.12 26.44
C TYR A 433 -1.36 -8.99 27.08
N THR A 434 -2.32 -9.31 27.93
CA THR A 434 -3.15 -8.34 28.65
C THR A 434 -2.84 -8.34 30.13
N MET A 435 -2.52 -7.18 30.68
CA MET A 435 -2.34 -6.96 32.12
C MET A 435 -3.54 -6.20 32.66
N THR A 436 -4.23 -6.75 33.65
CA THR A 436 -5.31 -6.02 34.35
C THR A 436 -4.74 -4.85 35.17
N PRO A 437 -5.56 -3.86 35.59
CA PRO A 437 -5.13 -2.78 36.49
C PRO A 437 -4.48 -3.27 37.80
N GLN A 438 -4.79 -4.50 38.24
CA GLN A 438 -4.20 -5.15 39.42
C GLN A 438 -2.88 -5.88 39.12
N GLY A 439 -2.28 -5.70 37.94
CA GLY A 439 -0.99 -6.29 37.56
C GLY A 439 -1.03 -7.77 37.17
N ARG A 440 -2.21 -8.35 36.90
CA ARG A 440 -2.33 -9.77 36.51
C ARG A 440 -2.28 -9.91 34.99
N TRP A 441 -1.30 -10.66 34.49
CA TRP A 441 -1.13 -10.98 33.08
C TRP A 441 -2.04 -12.13 32.60
N ARG A 442 -2.40 -12.09 31.31
CA ARG A 442 -3.03 -13.17 30.54
C ARG A 442 -2.55 -13.11 29.09
N GLN A 443 -2.04 -14.21 28.56
CA GLN A 443 -1.75 -14.38 27.14
C GLN A 443 -2.98 -14.90 26.39
N ARG A 444 -3.13 -14.49 25.13
CA ARG A 444 -4.01 -15.11 24.14
C ARG A 444 -3.31 -15.16 22.78
N HIS A 445 -3.61 -16.18 22.01
CA HIS A 445 -3.15 -16.31 20.64
C HIS A 445 -4.16 -15.68 19.66
N TRP A 446 -3.66 -14.94 18.68
CA TRP A 446 -4.38 -14.35 17.55
C TRP A 446 -3.91 -15.04 16.27
N ASP A 447 -4.82 -15.68 15.55
CA ASP A 447 -4.48 -16.44 14.34
C ASP A 447 -4.33 -15.51 13.12
N ALA A 448 -3.18 -14.84 13.01
CA ALA A 448 -2.86 -13.99 11.86
C ALA A 448 -2.69 -14.78 10.56
N SER A 449 -2.37 -16.08 10.65
CA SER A 449 -2.29 -16.99 9.50
C SER A 449 -3.68 -17.19 8.90
N LEU A 450 -4.69 -17.49 9.73
CA LEU A 450 -6.08 -17.64 9.31
C LEU A 450 -6.72 -16.31 8.87
N ARG A 451 -6.33 -15.16 9.47
CA ARG A 451 -6.70 -13.85 8.91
C ARG A 451 -6.19 -13.69 7.48
N ARG A 452 -4.93 -14.07 7.23
CA ARG A 452 -4.33 -14.03 5.89
C ARG A 452 -5.01 -15.01 4.94
N GLU A 453 -5.19 -16.26 5.34
CA GLU A 453 -5.92 -17.30 4.58
C GLU A 453 -7.31 -16.80 4.15
N ALA A 454 -8.08 -16.21 5.07
CA ALA A 454 -9.38 -15.62 4.78
C ALA A 454 -9.28 -14.41 3.85
N SER A 455 -8.29 -13.54 4.05
CA SER A 455 -8.02 -12.40 3.17
C SER A 455 -7.67 -12.88 1.76
N ASP A 456 -6.82 -13.88 1.60
CA ASP A 456 -6.33 -14.38 0.30
C ASP A 456 -7.48 -14.94 -0.56
N THR A 457 -8.56 -15.48 0.04
CA THR A 457 -9.78 -15.88 -0.71
C THR A 457 -10.42 -14.74 -1.51
N LEU A 458 -10.11 -13.48 -1.17
CA LEU A 458 -10.67 -12.28 -1.78
C LEU A 458 -9.77 -11.67 -2.87
N GLU A 459 -8.66 -12.31 -3.25
CA GLU A 459 -7.67 -11.77 -4.22
C GLU A 459 -8.32 -11.19 -5.48
N ASN A 460 -9.29 -11.89 -6.08
CA ASN A 460 -10.01 -11.45 -7.29
C ASN A 460 -11.27 -10.62 -6.98
N ALA A 461 -11.70 -10.54 -5.72
CA ALA A 461 -12.97 -9.96 -5.29
C ALA A 461 -12.85 -8.54 -4.71
N LEU A 462 -11.73 -8.23 -4.05
CA LEU A 462 -11.41 -6.95 -3.43
C LEU A 462 -9.94 -6.60 -3.67
N PRO A 463 -9.54 -5.33 -3.71
CA PRO A 463 -8.13 -4.96 -3.75
C PRO A 463 -7.42 -5.31 -2.42
N TRP A 464 -6.10 -5.50 -2.48
CA TRP A 464 -5.26 -5.50 -1.28
C TRP A 464 -4.97 -4.05 -0.86
N VAL A 465 -5.14 -3.76 0.43
CA VAL A 465 -5.11 -2.43 1.04
C VAL A 465 -4.21 -2.48 2.28
N PRO A 466 -2.87 -2.55 2.09
CA PRO A 466 -1.95 -2.75 3.19
C PRO A 466 -1.89 -1.50 4.07
N SER A 467 -1.91 -1.70 5.37
CA SER A 467 -1.60 -0.68 6.38
C SER A 467 -0.84 -1.34 7.53
N ASP A 468 0.14 -0.62 8.08
CA ASP A 468 0.80 -1.00 9.34
C ASP A 468 -0.16 -0.81 10.53
N ALA A 469 0.36 -0.68 11.76
CA ALA A 469 -0.46 -0.43 12.94
C ALA A 469 -1.20 0.93 12.84
N ILE A 470 -2.54 0.89 12.79
CA ILE A 470 -3.38 2.10 12.65
C ILE A 470 -3.71 2.68 14.03
N GLN A 471 -3.27 3.90 14.34
CA GLN A 471 -3.43 4.47 15.67
C GLN A 471 -4.75 5.26 15.80
N PHE A 472 -5.81 4.58 16.27
CA PHE A 472 -7.08 5.21 16.65
C PHE A 472 -7.19 5.60 18.13
N GLY A 473 -6.37 5.00 19.01
CA GLY A 473 -6.37 5.29 20.46
C GLY A 473 -7.59 4.76 21.23
N ASP A 474 -8.37 3.83 20.66
CA ASP A 474 -9.62 3.30 21.22
C ASP A 474 -9.42 2.11 22.20
N GLY A 475 -8.21 1.54 22.23
CA GLY A 475 -7.84 0.37 23.04
C GLY A 475 -7.82 -0.96 22.28
N LEU A 476 -8.01 -0.94 20.96
CA LEU A 476 -7.85 -2.11 20.08
C LEU A 476 -6.45 -2.12 19.43
N PHE A 477 -6.06 -3.27 18.89
CA PHE A 477 -4.94 -3.40 17.95
C PHE A 477 -5.48 -3.37 16.52
N TRP A 478 -5.13 -2.34 15.75
CA TRP A 478 -5.62 -2.17 14.38
C TRP A 478 -4.53 -2.47 13.35
N GLY A 479 -4.90 -3.18 12.28
CA GLY A 479 -4.08 -3.35 11.08
C GLY A 479 -4.93 -3.26 9.81
N GLY A 480 -4.32 -3.44 8.63
CA GLY A 480 -5.06 -3.43 7.37
C GLY A 480 -4.57 -4.41 6.29
N ASP A 481 -5.54 -4.96 5.55
CA ASP A 481 -5.34 -5.94 4.47
C ASP A 481 -6.32 -5.78 3.29
N ARG A 482 -7.62 -5.59 3.55
CA ARG A 482 -8.70 -5.29 2.58
C ARG A 482 -9.47 -4.01 2.93
N GLY A 483 -8.91 -3.25 3.87
CA GLY A 483 -9.54 -2.24 4.72
C GLY A 483 -8.82 -2.25 6.07
N GLY A 484 -9.41 -1.63 7.10
CA GLY A 484 -8.91 -1.74 8.49
C GLY A 484 -9.68 -2.76 9.32
N TYR A 485 -9.01 -3.47 10.21
CA TYR A 485 -9.64 -4.37 11.20
C TYR A 485 -9.03 -4.15 12.60
N GLY A 486 -9.88 -4.16 13.63
CA GLY A 486 -9.54 -3.89 15.01
C GLY A 486 -9.74 -5.12 15.89
N ILE A 487 -8.64 -5.64 16.43
CA ILE A 487 -8.60 -6.80 17.33
C ILE A 487 -8.76 -6.32 18.78
N ASP A 488 -9.72 -6.89 19.52
CA ASP A 488 -9.79 -6.72 20.97
C ASP A 488 -8.73 -7.59 21.65
N PRO A 489 -7.76 -6.99 22.38
CA PRO A 489 -6.72 -7.76 23.05
C PRO A 489 -7.27 -8.66 24.18
N ALA A 490 -8.43 -8.36 24.77
CA ALA A 490 -9.02 -9.14 25.84
C ALA A 490 -9.70 -10.44 25.37
N THR A 491 -10.00 -10.56 24.07
CA THR A 491 -10.61 -11.76 23.45
C THR A 491 -9.78 -12.37 22.32
N ALA A 492 -8.82 -11.64 21.75
CA ALA A 492 -8.08 -11.98 20.54
C ALA A 492 -9.00 -12.22 19.33
N ARG A 493 -10.03 -11.38 19.17
CA ARG A 493 -10.99 -11.43 18.07
C ARG A 493 -11.14 -10.07 17.39
N VAL A 494 -11.44 -10.05 16.10
CA VAL A 494 -11.85 -8.83 15.41
C VAL A 494 -13.21 -8.40 15.93
N VAL A 495 -13.29 -7.18 16.47
CA VAL A 495 -14.53 -6.59 17.02
C VAL A 495 -14.99 -5.35 16.26
N ALA A 496 -14.16 -4.82 15.37
CA ALA A 496 -14.48 -3.66 14.54
C ALA A 496 -13.75 -3.75 13.21
N SER A 497 -14.34 -3.18 12.15
CA SER A 497 -13.73 -3.06 10.83
C SER A 497 -14.04 -1.71 10.20
N VAL A 498 -13.24 -1.33 9.20
CA VAL A 498 -13.37 -0.13 8.39
C VAL A 498 -13.19 -0.57 6.94
N ARG A 499 -14.27 -0.52 6.14
CA ARG A 499 -14.18 -0.82 4.70
C ARG A 499 -13.58 0.40 4.01
N THR A 500 -12.44 0.28 3.35
CA THR A 500 -11.88 1.35 2.49
C THR A 500 -10.95 0.75 1.45
N ALA A 501 -10.87 1.38 0.28
CA ALA A 501 -9.85 1.09 -0.73
C ALA A 501 -8.57 1.94 -0.54
N THR A 502 -8.53 2.82 0.47
CA THR A 502 -7.39 3.73 0.69
C THR A 502 -6.30 3.02 1.49
N PRO A 503 -5.10 2.78 0.92
CA PRO A 503 -4.01 2.10 1.61
C PRO A 503 -3.28 3.03 2.59
N LYS A 504 -2.34 2.48 3.36
CA LYS A 504 -1.44 3.23 4.27
C LYS A 504 -2.20 4.12 5.28
N LEU A 505 -3.26 3.59 5.89
CA LEU A 505 -3.87 4.21 7.07
C LEU A 505 -2.87 4.16 8.24
N LEU A 506 -2.74 5.25 9.01
CA LEU A 506 -1.73 5.34 10.09
C LEU A 506 -2.22 5.95 11.41
N PHE A 507 -3.17 6.89 11.37
CA PHE A 507 -3.65 7.62 12.55
C PHE A 507 -5.10 8.05 12.34
N GLY A 508 -5.92 8.14 13.38
CA GLY A 508 -7.34 8.45 13.20
C GLY A 508 -8.11 8.75 14.48
N SER A 509 -9.39 9.07 14.29
CA SER A 509 -10.39 9.17 15.35
C SER A 509 -11.67 8.43 14.95
N ARG A 510 -12.00 7.37 15.70
CA ARG A 510 -13.32 6.72 15.56
C ARG A 510 -14.47 7.66 15.95
N PRO A 511 -14.43 8.42 17.06
CA PRO A 511 -15.45 9.43 17.38
C PRO A 511 -15.59 10.53 16.30
N GLY A 512 -14.47 10.98 15.70
CA GLY A 512 -14.48 11.94 14.59
C GLY A 512 -14.84 11.33 13.22
N ASN A 513 -15.05 10.02 13.16
CA ASN A 513 -15.33 9.25 11.95
C ASN A 513 -14.25 9.40 10.84
N TRP A 514 -12.96 9.58 11.18
CA TRP A 514 -11.88 9.70 10.17
C TRP A 514 -10.60 8.91 10.47
N ALA A 515 -9.88 8.55 9.40
CA ALA A 515 -8.47 8.17 9.42
C ALA A 515 -7.64 9.03 8.46
N LEU A 516 -6.34 9.09 8.72
CA LEU A 516 -5.33 9.61 7.81
C LEU A 516 -4.67 8.47 7.06
N ALA A 517 -4.64 8.63 5.74
CA ALA A 517 -3.85 7.84 4.83
C ALA A 517 -2.64 8.64 4.32
N VAL A 518 -1.58 7.94 3.94
CA VAL A 518 -0.54 8.49 3.06
C VAL A 518 -0.95 8.31 1.61
N ALA A 519 -1.05 9.42 0.87
CA ALA A 519 -1.29 9.42 -0.56
C ALA A 519 -0.03 9.83 -1.34
N GLU A 520 0.33 9.06 -2.36
CA GLU A 520 1.33 9.43 -3.36
C GLU A 520 0.60 9.92 -4.61
N THR A 521 0.84 11.17 -5.00
CA THR A 521 0.23 11.79 -6.20
C THR A 521 1.34 12.21 -7.17
N PRO A 522 1.04 12.48 -8.46
CA PRO A 522 2.03 12.99 -9.41
C PRO A 522 2.70 14.30 -8.95
N ASP A 523 1.97 15.13 -8.21
CA ASP A 523 2.46 16.40 -7.64
C ASP A 523 3.29 16.21 -6.35
N GLY A 524 3.46 14.97 -5.88
CA GLY A 524 4.13 14.61 -4.65
C GLY A 524 3.21 14.00 -3.60
N ARG A 525 3.76 13.81 -2.41
CA ARG A 525 3.13 13.08 -1.30
C ARG A 525 2.24 14.01 -0.46
N ARG A 526 1.05 13.54 -0.07
CA ARG A 526 0.09 14.27 0.76
C ARG A 526 -0.49 13.37 1.86
N LEU A 527 -1.01 13.98 2.93
CA LEU A 527 -1.88 13.27 3.88
C LEU A 527 -3.33 13.37 3.39
N ARG A 528 -4.09 12.29 3.52
CA ARG A 528 -5.44 12.16 2.98
C ARG A 528 -6.42 11.78 4.08
N ALA A 529 -7.49 12.55 4.24
CA ALA A 529 -8.56 12.21 5.19
C ALA A 529 -9.55 11.23 4.56
N VAL A 530 -9.82 10.12 5.26
CA VAL A 530 -10.74 9.05 4.85
C VAL A 530 -11.89 8.98 5.86
N ASP A 531 -13.13 8.86 5.37
CA ASP A 531 -14.32 8.65 6.19
C ASP A 531 -14.41 7.18 6.64
N LEU A 532 -14.56 6.92 7.94
CA LEU A 532 -14.61 5.52 8.43
C LEU A 532 -15.96 4.85 8.19
N GLY A 533 -17.03 5.61 8.04
CA GLY A 533 -18.40 5.12 7.84
C GLY A 533 -18.70 4.80 6.38
N THR A 534 -18.18 5.58 5.44
CA THR A 534 -18.34 5.34 3.98
C THR A 534 -17.14 4.67 3.33
N GLY A 535 -15.97 4.74 3.96
CA GLY A 535 -14.70 4.25 3.40
C GLY A 535 -14.07 5.15 2.35
N GLN A 536 -14.71 6.27 2.01
CA GLN A 536 -14.31 7.14 0.90
C GLN A 536 -13.36 8.24 1.36
N VAL A 537 -12.62 8.80 0.40
CA VAL A 537 -11.81 10.00 0.60
C VAL A 537 -12.74 11.17 0.92
N ARG A 538 -12.46 11.88 2.03
CA ARG A 538 -13.14 13.14 2.37
C ARG A 538 -12.49 14.33 1.66
N PHE A 539 -11.18 14.49 1.86
CA PHE A 539 -10.36 15.57 1.31
C PHE A 539 -8.87 15.24 1.48
N ASP A 540 -8.04 15.83 0.64
CA ASP A 540 -6.58 15.86 0.85
C ASP A 540 -6.21 17.04 1.75
N LEU A 541 -5.24 16.80 2.63
CA LEU A 541 -4.73 17.80 3.57
C LEU A 541 -3.54 18.52 2.93
N GLU A 542 -3.68 19.83 2.72
CA GLU A 542 -2.57 20.71 2.36
C GLU A 542 -1.73 20.99 3.61
N THR A 543 -0.71 20.15 3.84
CA THR A 543 0.24 20.25 4.95
C THR A 543 1.64 20.63 4.45
N PRO A 544 2.54 21.13 5.33
CA PRO A 544 3.96 21.27 4.98
C PRO A 544 4.52 19.96 4.45
N ALA A 545 5.50 20.07 3.55
CA ALA A 545 6.06 18.99 2.73
C ALA A 545 6.08 17.60 3.43
N VAL A 546 5.13 16.73 3.06
CA VAL A 546 4.88 15.42 3.70
C VAL A 546 6.06 14.44 3.59
N TYR A 547 7.07 14.77 2.79
CA TYR A 547 8.40 14.15 2.85
C TYR A 547 8.95 14.03 4.28
N TYR A 548 8.59 14.95 5.18
CA TYR A 548 9.01 14.93 6.59
C TYR A 548 7.91 15.42 7.54
N THR A 549 6.71 14.82 7.54
CA THR A 549 5.79 14.99 8.67
C THR A 549 6.52 14.58 9.95
N SER A 550 6.63 15.46 10.95
CA SER A 550 7.40 15.23 12.18
C SER A 550 6.53 14.67 13.30
N ALA A 551 5.34 15.25 13.46
CA ALA A 551 4.32 14.83 14.40
C ALA A 551 2.91 15.19 13.91
N ALA A 552 1.91 14.47 14.42
CA ALA A 552 0.51 14.83 14.33
C ALA A 552 -0.18 14.57 15.68
N ALA A 553 -1.16 15.40 16.04
CA ALA A 553 -1.96 15.25 17.24
C ALA A 553 -3.43 15.53 16.96
N ARG A 554 -4.33 14.81 17.63
CA ARG A 554 -5.77 15.01 17.54
C ARG A 554 -6.35 15.48 18.87
N SER A 555 -7.38 16.31 18.80
CA SER A 555 -8.23 16.59 19.96
C SER A 555 -9.03 15.34 20.37
N ALA A 556 -9.74 15.43 21.49
CA ALA A 556 -10.19 14.23 22.19
C ALA A 556 -11.19 13.36 21.42
N ARG A 557 -12.20 13.99 20.81
CA ARG A 557 -13.14 13.32 19.90
C ARG A 557 -12.71 13.47 18.44
N GLY A 558 -11.48 13.94 18.21
CA GLY A 558 -10.87 14.11 16.90
C GLY A 558 -11.48 15.22 16.05
N ARG A 559 -12.14 16.22 16.64
CA ARG A 559 -12.61 17.36 15.85
C ARG A 559 -11.45 18.12 15.20
N LEU A 560 -10.36 18.34 15.95
CA LEU A 560 -9.19 19.05 15.51
C LEU A 560 -8.04 18.07 15.24
N LEU A 561 -7.31 18.34 14.16
CA LEU A 561 -6.03 17.71 13.84
C LEU A 561 -4.98 18.81 13.73
N ALA A 562 -3.86 18.63 14.42
CA ALA A 562 -2.65 19.42 14.24
C ALA A 562 -1.58 18.57 13.57
N VAL A 563 -0.88 19.13 12.57
CA VAL A 563 0.21 18.45 11.84
C VAL A 563 1.41 19.39 11.70
N SER A 564 2.62 18.87 11.89
CA SER A 564 3.87 19.60 11.68
C SER A 564 4.79 18.93 10.65
N GLY A 565 5.53 19.75 9.90
CA GLY A 565 6.63 19.30 9.04
C GLY A 565 7.96 19.23 9.78
N ALA A 566 9.07 19.00 9.06
CA ALA A 566 10.42 19.16 9.59
C ALA A 566 10.84 20.63 9.77
N ASP A 567 10.06 21.54 9.18
CA ASP A 567 10.20 22.99 9.29
C ASP A 567 9.64 23.51 10.63
N ASN A 568 9.48 24.83 10.71
CA ASN A 568 8.90 25.53 11.85
C ASN A 568 7.36 25.64 11.76
N THR A 569 6.70 24.89 10.86
CA THR A 569 5.26 25.01 10.62
C THR A 569 4.43 24.04 11.45
N VAL A 570 3.30 24.54 11.97
CA VAL A 570 2.17 23.72 12.42
C VAL A 570 0.89 24.18 11.73
N VAL A 571 0.16 23.27 11.10
CA VAL A 571 -1.21 23.52 10.61
C VAL A 571 -2.21 22.90 11.57
N VAL A 572 -3.32 23.60 11.84
CA VAL A 572 -4.45 23.09 12.64
C VAL A 572 -5.71 23.12 11.79
N ILE A 573 -6.44 22.01 11.76
CA ILE A 573 -7.50 21.70 10.80
C ILE A 573 -8.74 21.20 11.55
N ASP A 574 -9.91 21.77 11.27
CA ASP A 574 -11.21 21.19 11.68
C ASP A 574 -11.54 20.04 10.72
N MET A 575 -11.50 18.82 11.25
CA MET A 575 -11.66 17.56 10.50
C MET A 575 -13.13 17.23 10.18
N ALA A 576 -14.09 17.95 10.76
CA ALA A 576 -15.50 17.86 10.37
C ALA A 576 -15.80 18.73 9.15
N GLN A 577 -15.11 19.88 9.02
CA GLN A 577 -15.27 20.82 7.89
C GLN A 577 -14.21 20.66 6.79
N GLY A 578 -13.09 19.97 7.06
CA GLY A 578 -11.91 19.98 6.18
C GLY A 578 -11.24 21.34 6.07
N ARG A 579 -11.44 22.21 7.08
CA ARG A 579 -11.06 23.63 7.03
C ARG A 579 -9.83 23.91 7.88
N LEU A 580 -8.83 24.57 7.30
CA LEU A 580 -7.70 25.12 8.03
C LEU A 580 -8.20 26.17 9.05
N LEU A 581 -7.87 25.99 10.33
CA LEU A 581 -8.16 26.92 11.43
C LEU A 581 -6.95 27.78 11.79
N ALA A 582 -5.74 27.25 11.65
CA ALA A 582 -4.51 28.00 11.91
C ALA A 582 -3.35 27.53 11.03
N ASN A 583 -2.49 28.48 10.65
CA ASN A 583 -1.24 28.27 9.93
C ASN A 583 -0.12 28.91 10.74
N LEU A 584 0.44 28.15 11.69
CA LEU A 584 1.35 28.66 12.73
C LEU A 584 2.81 28.55 12.28
N ARG A 585 3.64 29.54 12.66
CA ARG A 585 5.09 29.52 12.47
C ARG A 585 5.79 29.67 13.81
N ALA A 586 6.43 28.61 14.28
CA ALA A 586 7.41 28.67 15.36
C ALA A 586 8.62 29.53 14.94
N PRO A 587 9.51 29.95 15.86
CA PRO A 587 10.69 30.74 15.50
C PRO A 587 11.54 30.05 14.44
N LYS A 588 12.12 30.82 13.51
CA LYS A 588 12.79 30.31 12.30
C LYS A 588 13.93 29.33 12.59
N ASP A 589 14.66 29.54 13.68
CA ASP A 589 15.79 28.72 14.09
C ASP A 589 15.36 27.49 14.92
N TYR A 590 14.08 27.11 14.88
CA TYR A 590 13.49 25.99 15.61
C TYR A 590 12.74 25.04 14.67
N SER A 591 12.69 23.77 15.04
CA SER A 591 11.98 22.69 14.35
C SER A 591 10.96 22.06 15.30
N VAL A 592 9.74 21.83 14.81
CA VAL A 592 8.66 21.25 15.63
C VAL A 592 8.90 19.75 15.81
N SER A 593 8.87 19.30 17.06
CA SER A 593 9.20 17.92 17.43
C SER A 593 8.01 17.13 17.98
N ALA A 594 7.03 17.80 18.59
CA ALA A 594 5.80 17.17 19.03
C ALA A 594 4.65 18.17 19.24
N LEU A 595 3.44 17.61 19.29
CA LEU A 595 2.15 18.30 19.37
C LEU A 595 1.27 17.59 20.39
N ALA A 596 0.55 18.33 21.25
CA ALA A 596 -0.37 17.74 22.23
C ALA A 596 -1.57 18.65 22.50
N PHE A 597 -2.79 18.17 22.25
CA PHE A 597 -4.01 18.88 22.65
C PHE A 597 -4.29 18.71 24.15
N SER A 598 -4.80 19.75 24.79
CA SER A 598 -5.21 19.72 26.21
C SER A 598 -6.43 18.80 26.43
N TRP A 599 -6.57 18.28 27.64
CA TRP A 599 -7.77 17.51 28.04
C TRP A 599 -9.06 18.35 28.00
N LYS A 600 -8.95 19.68 28.12
CA LYS A 600 -10.07 20.60 27.96
C LYS A 600 -10.43 20.86 26.49
N GLY A 601 -9.59 20.43 25.55
CA GLY A 601 -9.76 20.68 24.11
C GLY A 601 -9.62 22.15 23.70
N ASP A 602 -9.18 23.00 24.63
CA ASP A 602 -9.09 24.47 24.51
C ASP A 602 -7.72 24.95 24.03
N ARG A 603 -6.71 24.07 23.99
CA ARG A 603 -5.33 24.43 23.71
C ARG A 603 -4.56 23.33 23.00
N LEU A 604 -3.73 23.74 22.04
CA LEU A 604 -2.64 22.94 21.47
C LEU A 604 -1.32 23.38 22.09
N TRP A 605 -0.54 22.42 22.56
CA TRP A 605 0.84 22.60 22.97
C TRP A 605 1.78 22.11 21.86
N ILE A 606 2.79 22.91 21.53
CA ILE A 606 3.78 22.64 20.49
C ILE A 606 5.14 22.66 21.16
N TYR A 607 5.86 21.54 21.12
CA TYR A 607 7.24 21.45 21.59
C TYR A 607 8.18 21.65 20.40
N ALA A 608 8.87 22.79 20.41
CA ALA A 608 9.79 23.22 19.35
C ALA A 608 11.22 23.22 19.89
N ARG A 609 12.14 22.57 19.19
CA ARG A 609 13.57 22.50 19.57
C ARG A 609 14.41 23.36 18.62
N PRO A 610 15.52 23.95 19.06
CA PRO A 610 16.38 24.72 18.18
C PRO A 610 17.10 23.84 17.15
N VAL A 611 17.37 24.42 15.99
CA VAL A 611 18.14 23.83 14.89
C VAL A 611 19.61 24.21 15.08
N GLY A 612 20.47 23.21 15.25
CA GLY A 612 21.86 23.43 15.69
C GLY A 612 21.97 23.43 17.22
N ASN A 613 22.98 24.12 17.76
CA ASN A 613 23.41 23.92 19.16
C ASN A 613 23.45 25.19 20.02
N ASN A 614 22.67 26.23 19.66
CA ASN A 614 22.85 27.60 20.16
C ASN A 614 21.70 28.12 21.08
N ASP A 615 20.69 27.30 21.38
CA ASP A 615 19.53 27.70 22.19
C ASP A 615 18.93 26.51 22.98
N VAL A 616 17.90 26.78 23.80
CA VAL A 616 17.07 25.84 24.57
C VAL A 616 15.75 25.56 23.84
N ALA A 617 15.02 24.50 24.18
CA ALA A 617 13.71 24.26 23.57
C ALA A 617 12.65 25.26 24.06
N GLN A 618 11.55 25.35 23.32
CA GLN A 618 10.41 26.19 23.60
C GLN A 618 9.13 25.37 23.66
N LEU A 619 8.30 25.67 24.65
CA LEU A 619 6.91 25.24 24.68
C LEU A 619 6.02 26.40 24.23
N ILE A 620 5.42 26.25 23.05
CA ILE A 620 4.48 27.20 22.45
C ILE A 620 3.06 26.73 22.75
N ALA A 621 2.15 27.67 23.02
CA ALA A 621 0.72 27.41 23.18
C ALA A 621 -0.07 28.09 22.04
N TRP A 622 -1.09 27.42 21.54
CA TRP A 622 -2.13 27.99 20.70
C TRP A 622 -3.49 27.68 21.33
N ASP A 623 -4.29 28.71 21.57
CA ASP A 623 -5.65 28.56 22.11
C ASP A 623 -6.65 28.31 20.98
N ALA A 624 -7.49 27.30 21.13
CA ALA A 624 -8.52 26.96 20.17
C ALA A 624 -9.65 28.00 20.21
N PRO A 625 -10.22 28.39 19.05
CA PRO A 625 -11.46 29.17 19.00
C PRO A 625 -12.56 28.55 19.87
N ALA A 626 -13.36 29.39 20.54
CA ALA A 626 -14.38 28.92 21.49
C ALA A 626 -15.42 27.97 20.86
N ASP A 627 -15.72 28.16 19.57
CA ASP A 627 -16.60 27.30 18.78
C ASP A 627 -15.93 25.99 18.33
N ALA A 628 -14.60 25.86 18.46
CA ALA A 628 -13.77 24.74 18.02
C ALA A 628 -13.32 23.81 19.16
N VAL A 629 -13.53 24.20 20.42
CA VAL A 629 -13.12 23.45 21.62
C VAL A 629 -13.67 22.01 21.61
N ASP A 630 -12.79 21.03 21.86
CA ASP A 630 -13.12 19.60 21.79
C ASP A 630 -12.59 18.80 23.00
N PRO A 631 -13.30 18.83 24.14
CA PRO A 631 -12.82 18.31 25.42
C PRO A 631 -12.84 16.78 25.50
N ALA A 632 -12.00 16.24 26.37
CA ALA A 632 -12.02 14.83 26.75
C ALA A 632 -13.34 14.44 27.42
N GLN A 633 -13.92 13.31 26.97
CA GLN A 633 -15.18 12.80 27.48
C GLN A 633 -15.14 11.27 27.55
N GLY A 634 -15.27 10.73 28.77
CA GLY A 634 -15.22 9.27 28.97
C GLY A 634 -13.88 8.69 28.53
N ARG A 635 -13.88 7.91 27.43
CA ARG A 635 -12.68 7.30 26.85
C ARG A 635 -12.15 8.01 25.60
N ASP A 636 -12.84 9.07 25.15
CA ASP A 636 -12.36 9.90 24.05
C ASP A 636 -11.33 10.89 24.62
N LEU A 637 -10.06 10.64 24.31
CA LEU A 637 -8.90 11.36 24.84
C LEU A 637 -8.06 11.96 23.70
N PRO A 638 -7.34 13.08 23.94
CA PRO A 638 -6.33 13.58 23.02
C PRO A 638 -5.26 12.53 22.77
N ASP A 639 -4.79 12.41 21.53
CA ASP A 639 -3.79 11.42 21.14
C ASP A 639 -2.80 12.01 20.13
N GLN A 640 -1.64 11.38 19.97
CA GLN A 640 -0.56 11.85 19.08
C GLN A 640 0.17 10.68 18.42
N ILE A 641 0.70 10.95 17.23
CA ILE A 641 1.71 10.12 16.59
C ILE A 641 2.95 10.97 16.33
N ARG A 642 4.12 10.43 16.67
CA ARG A 642 5.41 10.99 16.25
C ARG A 642 5.94 10.19 15.07
N CYS A 643 6.15 10.87 13.96
CA CYS A 643 6.56 10.27 12.70
C CYS A 643 8.09 10.13 12.60
N GLY A 644 8.84 11.14 13.07
CA GLY A 644 10.31 11.10 13.14
C GLY A 644 10.99 10.73 11.81
N TYR A 645 11.99 9.84 11.87
CA TYR A 645 12.56 9.18 10.69
C TYR A 645 11.90 7.83 10.37
N SER A 646 10.85 7.44 11.10
CA SER A 646 10.24 6.10 10.99
C SER A 646 9.52 5.90 9.66
N MET A 647 9.35 4.64 9.25
CA MET A 647 8.64 4.34 8.00
C MET A 647 7.12 4.51 8.08
N ALA A 648 6.52 4.54 9.28
CA ALA A 648 5.08 4.65 9.48
C ALA A 648 4.47 5.93 8.89
N CYS A 649 5.29 6.98 8.72
CA CYS A 649 4.93 8.19 8.00
C CYS A 649 5.89 8.49 6.84
N ARG A 650 6.54 7.49 6.21
CA ARG A 650 7.32 7.64 4.96
C ARG A 650 6.63 7.06 3.72
#